data_AF-A0A3Q9V9E0-F1
#
_entry.id   AF-A0A3Q9V9E0-F1
#
_cell.length_a   1.000
_cell.length_b   1.000
_cell.length_c   1.000
_cell.angle_alpha   90.00
_cell.angle_beta   90.00
_cell.angle_gamma   90.00
#
_symmetry.space_group_name_H-M   'P 1'
#
loop_
_entity.id
_entity.type
_entity.pdbx_description
1 polymer ?
#
loop_
_entity_poly.entity_id
_entity_poly.type
_entity_poly.pdbx_seq_one_letter_code
_entity_poly.pdbx_strand_id
1 'polypeptide(L)'
;MKKSLKILTALGALSSIVPISFSLISCENKEVKKLSNTIAELKTKLNGKDLREDQKEKLKVEIEKAEAILNKTGVTAEEAKQAKEALQNSFNEIKNLPDPHTQTPEELAKKAKEELNTYIEELKTKLTSEELKEDQKTKLKVEIEKAEAILNKTGVTAEEAKQAKEALQNSFNEIKNLPDPHAQTPEELAKKAKEELNAYIEELKTKLTSNELREDQKEDLQKAILKAEETYKKENGTEKEYKDAKSVLKTSYEKILSKPEETPKQKALKEFNTVKSQVEKYVLQDLKYDYLVNLKSELEQVIANNTNVALASDATAEKINEAKTNLENKLEEIKTKVSEERANEADKLVQKLRFNNNKFITEIDKTNLDSEILYLMEEGATGSYKDFEDHIKSSVFTIDLLNEKGLSSQSVENKLYSVKWDLGTKTMSAELSIENKKYTVSTIFKFDSPNIEEWFTVLNPKLKSDIDKPNTLPKSINYKSFDLAKEGGKFIYENDSTKPEFIKFKTLSNKTTSKLEQEGKVLISFVFESYDGNYSYTKEVEYEGFKIFSEADLKQNIIDKIANKTIFTGQLDASVIAEIKAYKENAKNGIDEKVFGYIKDNNKTIQYGPSSKKAKKDFTGITWDEDFIQAIKTKKIVRAFKKGGQQANRKALEFTLKDGKLNIVFMFESDKTTPYYIQLEQ
;
A
#
# COMPACT_ATOMS: atom_id res chain seq x y z
N MET A 1 -5.83 13.95 60.30
CA MET A 1 -6.82 12.91 60.68
C MET A 1 -6.93 11.97 59.50
N LYS A 2 -6.38 10.75 59.60
CA LYS A 2 -7.13 9.49 59.87
C LYS A 2 -8.37 9.38 58.95
N LYS A 3 -8.60 8.35 58.12
CA LYS A 3 -7.92 7.08 57.83
C LYS A 3 -8.81 6.37 56.78
N SER A 4 -8.22 5.84 55.70
CA SER A 4 -8.40 4.45 55.18
C SER A 4 -9.82 3.95 54.80
N LEU A 5 -10.08 3.52 53.56
CA LEU A 5 -9.67 2.23 52.95
C LEU A 5 -10.31 0.98 53.63
N LYS A 6 -11.14 0.25 52.87
CA LYS A 6 -11.41 -1.22 52.80
C LYS A 6 -12.72 -1.43 52.01
N ILE A 7 -12.80 -1.93 50.76
CA ILE A 7 -12.34 -3.18 50.11
C ILE A 7 -13.11 -4.45 50.58
N LEU A 8 -13.67 -5.16 49.57
CA LEU A 8 -14.15 -6.56 49.47
C LEU A 8 -15.55 -6.89 50.05
N THR A 9 -16.46 -7.66 49.41
CA THR A 9 -16.33 -8.73 48.39
C THR A 9 -17.68 -8.98 47.66
N ALA A 10 -17.61 -9.61 46.49
CA ALA A 10 -18.65 -9.89 45.49
C ALA A 10 -19.61 -11.07 45.76
N LEU A 11 -20.73 -11.10 45.01
CA LEU A 11 -21.51 -12.20 44.36
C LEU A 11 -23.01 -11.79 44.40
N GLY A 12 -23.71 -11.44 43.30
CA GLY A 12 -24.09 -12.26 42.14
C GLY A 12 -25.35 -13.09 42.49
N ALA A 13 -26.50 -13.09 41.82
CA ALA A 13 -27.04 -12.42 40.64
C ALA A 13 -28.57 -12.71 40.57
N LEU A 14 -29.30 -11.90 39.80
CA LEU A 14 -30.51 -12.24 39.01
C LEU A 14 -31.82 -12.69 39.72
N SER A 15 -32.81 -11.79 39.71
CA SER A 15 -34.16 -12.11 39.20
C SER A 15 -34.83 -10.85 38.63
N SER A 16 -34.40 -10.45 37.43
CA SER A 16 -35.17 -9.57 36.57
C SER A 16 -36.39 -10.32 36.05
N ILE A 17 -37.57 -9.91 36.51
CA ILE A 17 -38.86 -10.28 35.94
C ILE A 17 -38.93 -9.71 34.52
N VAL A 18 -38.81 -10.57 33.52
CA VAL A 18 -39.23 -10.30 32.14
C VAL A 18 -40.53 -11.08 31.92
N PRO A 19 -41.63 -10.43 31.51
CA PRO A 19 -42.87 -11.13 31.19
C PRO A 19 -42.66 -11.88 29.87
N ILE A 20 -42.67 -13.22 29.93
CA ILE A 20 -42.73 -14.04 28.73
C ILE A 20 -44.19 -14.07 28.27
N SER A 21 -44.42 -13.50 27.10
CA SER A 21 -45.65 -13.58 26.32
C SER A 21 -46.05 -15.04 26.11
N PHE A 22 -47.16 -15.45 26.70
CA PHE A 22 -47.88 -16.66 26.27
C PHE A 22 -48.59 -16.36 24.95
N SER A 23 -47.93 -16.68 23.84
CA SER A 23 -48.61 -16.97 22.59
C SER A 23 -48.34 -18.43 22.28
N LEU A 24 -49.33 -19.30 22.51
CA LEU A 24 -49.45 -20.62 21.88
C LEU A 24 -50.84 -21.22 22.18
N ILE A 25 -51.67 -21.22 21.12
CA ILE A 25 -52.55 -22.31 20.69
C ILE A 25 -53.25 -23.08 21.82
N SER A 26 -54.43 -22.59 22.20
CA SER A 26 -55.39 -23.33 23.02
C SER A 26 -56.25 -24.23 22.12
N CYS A 27 -55.84 -25.50 22.01
CA CYS A 27 -56.81 -26.59 22.14
C CYS A 27 -56.81 -26.94 23.63
N GLU A 28 -57.79 -26.45 24.39
CA GLU A 28 -57.92 -26.75 25.83
C GLU A 28 -58.06 -28.26 26.05
N ASN A 29 -56.99 -28.92 26.49
CA ASN A 29 -57.06 -30.26 27.05
C ASN A 29 -57.76 -30.17 28.41
N LYS A 30 -59.04 -30.58 28.45
CA LYS A 30 -59.94 -30.48 29.60
C LYS A 30 -59.36 -31.07 30.90
N GLU A 31 -58.52 -32.10 30.81
CA GLU A 31 -57.91 -32.74 31.99
C GLU A 31 -56.74 -31.92 32.57
N VAL A 32 -55.95 -31.25 31.73
CA VAL A 32 -54.88 -30.33 32.16
C VAL A 32 -55.46 -29.15 32.97
N LYS A 33 -56.60 -28.61 32.51
CA LYS A 33 -57.32 -27.55 33.22
C LYS A 33 -57.91 -28.02 34.56
N LYS A 34 -58.41 -29.26 34.63
CA LYS A 34 -58.89 -29.85 35.89
C LYS A 34 -57.77 -30.07 36.91
N LEU A 35 -56.59 -30.54 36.47
CA LEU A 35 -55.43 -30.68 37.34
C LEU A 35 -54.99 -29.33 37.92
N SER A 36 -54.87 -28.31 37.07
CA SER A 36 -54.52 -26.95 37.50
C SER A 36 -55.49 -26.40 38.55
N ASN A 37 -56.80 -26.61 38.37
CA ASN A 37 -57.82 -26.20 39.34
C ASN A 37 -57.69 -26.96 40.68
N THR A 38 -57.44 -28.27 40.65
CA THR A 38 -57.24 -29.07 41.87
C THR A 38 -55.99 -28.61 42.63
N ILE A 39 -54.90 -28.29 41.93
CA ILE A 39 -53.67 -27.74 42.54
C ILE A 39 -53.99 -26.41 43.25
N ALA A 40 -54.72 -25.50 42.59
CA ALA A 40 -55.10 -24.22 43.18
C ALA A 40 -55.98 -24.37 44.43
N GLU A 41 -56.94 -25.30 44.40
CA GLU A 41 -57.80 -25.60 45.56
C GLU A 41 -56.98 -26.13 46.75
N LEU A 42 -56.08 -27.09 46.51
CA LEU A 42 -55.27 -27.67 47.58
C LEU A 42 -54.20 -26.71 48.11
N LYS A 43 -53.64 -25.81 47.29
CA LYS A 43 -52.79 -24.70 47.75
C LYS A 43 -53.55 -23.76 48.69
N THR A 44 -54.84 -23.56 48.45
CA THR A 44 -55.68 -22.75 49.35
C THR A 44 -55.86 -23.48 50.70
N LYS A 45 -56.09 -24.80 50.67
CA LYS A 45 -56.19 -25.62 51.90
C LYS A 45 -54.87 -25.73 52.66
N LEU A 46 -53.74 -25.75 51.97
CA LEU A 46 -52.39 -25.72 52.54
C LEU A 46 -52.18 -24.49 53.44
N ASN A 47 -52.71 -23.34 53.03
CA ASN A 47 -52.65 -22.08 53.76
C ASN A 47 -53.79 -21.89 54.79
N GLY A 48 -54.70 -22.85 54.90
CA GLY A 48 -55.83 -22.84 55.82
C GLY A 48 -55.48 -23.34 57.22
N LYS A 49 -56.46 -23.31 58.13
CA LYS A 49 -56.35 -23.83 59.51
C LYS A 49 -56.70 -25.32 59.65
N ASP A 50 -57.14 -25.97 58.57
CA ASP A 50 -57.71 -27.33 58.61
C ASP A 50 -56.68 -28.46 58.59
N LEU A 51 -55.38 -28.12 58.56
CA LEU A 51 -54.26 -29.07 58.51
C LEU A 51 -53.25 -28.74 59.61
N ARG A 52 -52.67 -29.76 60.24
CA ARG A 52 -51.51 -29.62 61.13
C ARG A 52 -50.23 -29.36 60.33
N GLU A 53 -49.19 -28.83 60.95
CA GLU A 53 -47.94 -28.48 60.25
C GLU A 53 -47.25 -29.69 59.59
N ASP A 54 -47.27 -30.87 60.22
CA ASP A 54 -46.76 -32.12 59.64
C ASP A 54 -47.54 -32.57 58.39
N GLN A 55 -48.85 -32.32 58.38
CA GLN A 55 -49.73 -32.60 57.25
C GLN A 55 -49.52 -31.57 56.13
N LYS A 56 -49.30 -30.29 56.47
CA LYS A 56 -49.01 -29.23 55.50
C LYS A 56 -47.70 -29.50 54.75
N GLU A 57 -46.65 -29.88 55.46
CA GLU A 57 -45.35 -30.15 54.82
C GLU A 57 -45.44 -31.30 53.81
N LYS A 58 -46.16 -32.37 54.15
CA LYS A 58 -46.42 -33.48 53.22
C LYS A 58 -47.29 -33.08 52.03
N LEU A 59 -48.34 -32.30 52.26
CA LEU A 59 -49.21 -31.82 51.18
C LEU A 59 -48.46 -30.90 50.20
N LYS A 60 -47.54 -30.08 50.70
CA LYS A 60 -46.71 -29.20 49.87
C LYS A 60 -45.88 -30.00 48.86
N VAL A 61 -45.25 -31.10 49.28
CA VAL A 61 -44.45 -31.97 48.40
C VAL A 61 -45.30 -32.60 47.30
N GLU A 62 -46.51 -33.05 47.64
CA GLU A 62 -47.42 -33.67 46.66
C GLU A 62 -47.95 -32.65 45.64
N ILE A 63 -48.19 -31.41 46.07
CA ILE A 63 -48.52 -30.29 45.17
C ILE A 63 -47.35 -30.01 44.21
N GLU A 64 -46.10 -29.95 44.70
CA GLU A 64 -44.92 -29.68 43.86
C GLU A 64 -44.72 -30.77 42.78
N LYS A 65 -44.94 -32.05 43.12
CA LYS A 65 -44.91 -33.15 42.15
C LYS A 65 -45.95 -32.98 41.04
N ALA A 66 -47.18 -32.61 41.40
CA ALA A 66 -48.25 -32.38 40.43
C ALA A 66 -47.97 -31.14 39.54
N GLU A 67 -47.37 -30.09 40.09
CA GLU A 67 -46.94 -28.91 39.33
C GLU A 67 -45.81 -29.22 38.34
N ALA A 68 -44.87 -30.09 38.69
CA ALA A 68 -43.83 -30.53 37.76
C ALA A 68 -44.41 -31.23 36.52
N ILE A 69 -45.47 -32.02 36.69
CA ILE A 69 -46.18 -32.65 35.57
C ILE A 69 -46.93 -31.60 34.74
N LEU A 70 -47.59 -30.63 35.39
CA LEU A 70 -48.29 -29.54 34.69
C LEU A 70 -47.35 -28.68 33.85
N ASN A 71 -46.13 -28.45 34.32
CA ASN A 71 -45.12 -27.63 33.67
C ASN A 71 -44.28 -28.37 32.61
N LYS A 72 -44.50 -29.68 32.41
CA LYS A 72 -43.82 -30.49 31.38
C LYS A 72 -44.35 -30.14 29.99
N THR A 73 -43.45 -29.78 29.06
CA THR A 73 -43.81 -29.47 27.67
C THR A 73 -44.43 -30.70 26.99
N GLY A 74 -45.65 -30.58 26.49
CA GLY A 74 -46.36 -31.66 25.79
C GLY A 74 -47.10 -32.67 26.68
N VAL A 75 -47.48 -32.29 27.91
CA VAL A 75 -48.27 -33.15 28.82
C VAL A 75 -49.54 -33.69 28.15
N THR A 76 -49.76 -35.00 28.27
CA THR A 76 -50.92 -35.69 27.69
C THR A 76 -52.16 -35.60 28.61
N ALA A 77 -53.36 -35.83 28.07
CA ALA A 77 -54.59 -35.85 28.85
C ALA A 77 -54.58 -36.92 29.95
N GLU A 78 -53.96 -38.07 29.66
CA GLU A 78 -53.89 -39.21 30.58
C GLU A 78 -52.90 -38.94 31.71
N GLU A 79 -51.72 -38.38 31.43
CA GLU A 79 -50.76 -37.95 32.45
C GLU A 79 -51.39 -36.91 33.41
N ALA A 80 -52.15 -35.94 32.87
CA ALA A 80 -52.82 -34.93 33.68
C ALA A 80 -53.93 -35.51 34.56
N LYS A 81 -54.70 -36.48 34.04
CA LYS A 81 -55.75 -37.17 34.79
C LYS A 81 -55.17 -38.01 35.92
N GLN A 82 -54.13 -38.80 35.65
CA GLN A 82 -53.45 -39.63 36.65
C GLN A 82 -52.81 -38.78 37.74
N ALA A 83 -52.14 -37.68 37.38
CA ALA A 83 -51.56 -36.75 38.35
C ALA A 83 -52.63 -36.12 39.26
N LYS A 84 -53.82 -35.80 38.71
CA LYS A 84 -54.93 -35.27 39.50
C LYS A 84 -55.46 -36.31 40.49
N GLU A 85 -55.70 -37.54 40.05
CA GLU A 85 -56.20 -38.62 40.90
C GLU A 85 -55.20 -38.95 42.01
N ALA A 86 -53.91 -39.03 41.69
CA ALA A 86 -52.83 -39.23 42.66
C ALA A 86 -52.80 -38.11 43.72
N LEU A 87 -52.83 -36.85 43.29
CA LEU A 87 -52.83 -35.70 44.21
C LEU A 87 -54.06 -35.70 45.15
N GLN A 88 -55.24 -36.04 44.61
CA GLN A 88 -56.48 -36.09 45.41
C GLN A 88 -56.43 -37.24 46.44
N ASN A 89 -55.89 -38.40 46.05
CA ASN A 89 -55.74 -39.54 46.94
C ASN A 89 -54.73 -39.25 48.05
N SER A 90 -53.54 -38.72 47.70
CA SER A 90 -52.52 -38.30 48.67
C SER A 90 -53.08 -37.29 49.68
N PHE A 91 -53.87 -36.31 49.23
CA PHE A 91 -54.50 -35.35 50.14
C PHE A 91 -55.46 -36.00 51.14
N ASN A 92 -56.27 -36.97 50.70
CA ASN A 92 -57.17 -37.70 51.58
C ASN A 92 -56.42 -38.55 52.61
N GLU A 93 -55.30 -39.16 52.23
CA GLU A 93 -54.44 -39.92 53.15
C GLU A 93 -53.78 -39.00 54.18
N ILE A 94 -53.24 -37.87 53.74
CA ILE A 94 -52.59 -36.88 54.61
C ILE A 94 -53.56 -36.33 55.66
N LYS A 95 -54.80 -36.02 55.25
CA LYS A 95 -55.84 -35.51 56.16
C LYS A 95 -56.17 -36.50 57.30
N ASN A 96 -56.02 -37.79 57.05
CA ASN A 96 -56.34 -38.86 58.00
C ASN A 96 -55.13 -39.37 58.81
N LEU A 97 -53.99 -38.65 58.79
CA LEU A 97 -52.80 -39.05 59.55
C LEU A 97 -53.04 -38.98 61.07
N PRO A 98 -52.71 -40.04 61.84
CA PRO A 98 -52.82 -40.03 63.30
C PRO A 98 -51.89 -38.99 63.94
N ASP A 99 -52.22 -38.53 65.15
CA ASP A 99 -51.45 -37.52 65.88
C ASP A 99 -50.15 -38.10 66.48
N PRO A 100 -48.98 -37.53 66.16
CA PRO A 100 -47.70 -38.04 66.67
C PRO A 100 -47.47 -37.80 68.17
N HIS A 101 -48.29 -37.00 68.88
CA HIS A 101 -48.11 -36.73 70.30
C HIS A 101 -48.62 -37.81 71.28
N THR A 102 -49.07 -38.97 70.79
CA THR A 102 -49.49 -40.11 71.64
C THR A 102 -48.56 -41.33 71.59
N GLN A 103 -47.39 -41.25 70.94
CA GLN A 103 -46.47 -42.40 70.82
C GLN A 103 -45.32 -42.34 71.84
N THR A 104 -45.06 -43.46 72.48
CA THR A 104 -43.96 -43.61 73.45
C THR A 104 -42.59 -43.61 72.75
N PRO A 105 -41.49 -43.20 73.42
CA PRO A 105 -40.15 -43.23 72.84
C PRO A 105 -39.72 -44.60 72.30
N GLU A 106 -40.26 -45.69 72.87
CA GLU A 106 -40.05 -47.06 72.41
C GLU A 106 -40.74 -47.35 71.06
N GLU A 107 -41.96 -46.83 70.86
CA GLU A 107 -42.68 -46.96 69.59
C GLU A 107 -42.03 -46.12 68.48
N LEU A 108 -41.53 -44.93 68.82
CA LEU A 108 -40.77 -44.09 67.89
C LEU A 108 -39.44 -44.74 67.49
N ALA A 109 -38.74 -45.37 68.43
CA ALA A 109 -37.51 -46.11 68.14
C ALA A 109 -37.77 -47.34 67.27
N LYS A 110 -38.87 -48.07 67.54
CA LYS A 110 -39.27 -49.22 66.72
C LYS A 110 -39.60 -48.80 65.29
N LYS A 111 -40.37 -47.74 65.11
CA LYS A 111 -40.74 -47.23 63.78
C LYS A 111 -39.53 -46.71 63.00
N ALA A 112 -38.63 -45.96 63.65
CA ALA A 112 -37.40 -45.48 63.01
C ALA A 112 -36.48 -46.63 62.58
N LYS A 113 -36.42 -47.71 63.36
CA LYS A 113 -35.70 -48.94 62.98
C LYS A 113 -36.34 -49.65 61.79
N GLU A 114 -37.67 -49.77 61.76
CA GLU A 114 -38.39 -50.35 60.61
C GLU A 114 -38.16 -49.53 59.34
N GLU A 115 -38.14 -48.21 59.44
CA GLU A 115 -37.86 -47.31 58.31
C GLU A 115 -36.41 -47.39 57.82
N LEU A 116 -35.42 -47.52 58.72
CA LEU A 116 -34.02 -47.76 58.36
C LEU A 116 -33.87 -49.14 57.69
N ASN A 117 -34.47 -50.18 58.26
CA ASN A 117 -34.43 -51.54 57.70
C ASN A 117 -35.06 -51.60 56.31
N THR A 118 -36.20 -50.94 56.12
CA THR A 118 -36.87 -50.87 54.80
C THR A 118 -35.95 -50.23 53.76
N TYR A 119 -35.25 -49.16 54.12
CA TYR A 119 -34.33 -48.48 53.20
C TYR A 119 -33.07 -49.32 52.93
N ILE A 120 -32.55 -50.03 53.93
CA ILE A 120 -31.46 -51.00 53.74
C ILE A 120 -31.85 -52.08 52.73
N GLU A 121 -33.02 -52.68 52.88
CA GLU A 121 -33.50 -53.72 51.96
C GLU A 121 -33.74 -53.17 50.55
N GLU A 122 -34.29 -51.96 50.42
CA GLU A 122 -34.39 -51.29 49.11
C GLU A 122 -33.01 -51.16 48.45
N LEU A 123 -31.98 -50.68 49.16
CA LEU A 123 -30.63 -50.53 48.59
C LEU A 123 -29.97 -51.88 48.29
N LYS A 124 -30.26 -52.94 49.05
CA LYS A 124 -29.82 -54.31 48.72
C LYS A 124 -30.43 -54.81 47.42
N THR A 125 -31.70 -54.50 47.13
CA THR A 125 -32.27 -54.81 45.81
C THR A 125 -31.58 -54.03 44.69
N LYS A 126 -31.09 -52.81 44.97
CA LYS A 126 -30.31 -52.03 44.00
C LYS A 126 -28.91 -52.60 43.78
N LEU A 127 -28.30 -53.28 44.76
CA LEU A 127 -27.03 -53.99 44.57
C LEU A 127 -27.13 -55.14 43.55
N THR A 128 -28.30 -55.76 43.42
CA THR A 128 -28.53 -56.84 42.45
C THR A 128 -29.05 -56.34 41.11
N SER A 129 -29.47 -55.08 41.02
CA SER A 129 -29.91 -54.42 39.77
C SER A 129 -28.73 -54.03 38.87
N GLU A 130 -29.01 -53.75 37.59
CA GLU A 130 -28.04 -53.19 36.65
C GLU A 130 -27.87 -51.66 36.80
N GLU A 131 -28.62 -51.00 37.71
CA GLU A 131 -28.60 -49.54 37.87
C GLU A 131 -27.27 -49.00 38.45
N LEU A 132 -26.45 -49.87 39.04
CA LEU A 132 -25.16 -49.52 39.66
C LEU A 132 -24.03 -50.31 39.02
N LYS A 133 -22.86 -49.70 38.87
CA LYS A 133 -21.64 -50.37 38.39
C LYS A 133 -20.99 -51.18 39.50
N GLU A 134 -20.11 -52.11 39.15
CA GLU A 134 -19.57 -53.09 40.10
C GLU A 134 -18.74 -52.45 41.24
N ASP A 135 -18.02 -51.38 40.94
CA ASP A 135 -17.26 -50.58 41.91
C ASP A 135 -18.18 -49.75 42.84
N GLN A 136 -19.26 -49.20 42.29
CA GLN A 136 -20.31 -48.52 43.05
C GLN A 136 -21.06 -49.50 43.96
N LYS A 137 -21.39 -50.70 43.46
CA LYS A 137 -22.00 -51.79 44.25
C LYS A 137 -21.12 -52.18 45.42
N THR A 138 -19.82 -52.32 45.19
CA THR A 138 -18.85 -52.67 46.24
C THR A 138 -18.82 -51.62 47.36
N LYS A 139 -18.79 -50.33 47.01
CA LYS A 139 -18.82 -49.23 48.00
C LYS A 139 -20.16 -49.13 48.72
N LEU A 140 -21.27 -49.27 47.98
CA LEU A 140 -22.61 -49.22 48.57
C LEU A 140 -22.84 -50.36 49.56
N LYS A 141 -22.30 -51.55 49.26
CA LYS A 141 -22.35 -52.70 50.18
C LYS A 141 -21.70 -52.39 51.53
N VAL A 142 -20.55 -51.72 51.54
CA VAL A 142 -19.86 -51.31 52.78
C VAL A 142 -20.70 -50.32 53.59
N GLU A 143 -21.37 -49.37 52.95
CA GLU A 143 -22.21 -48.39 53.64
C GLU A 143 -23.51 -49.02 54.19
N ILE A 144 -24.08 -49.98 53.47
CA ILE A 144 -25.20 -50.81 53.97
C ILE A 144 -24.77 -51.58 55.22
N GLU A 145 -23.61 -52.24 55.22
CA GLU A 145 -23.10 -53.00 56.36
C GLU A 145 -22.92 -52.11 57.62
N LYS A 146 -22.48 -50.85 57.44
CA LYS A 146 -22.40 -49.88 58.55
C LYS A 146 -23.77 -49.53 59.13
N ALA A 147 -24.77 -49.32 58.27
CA ALA A 147 -26.13 -49.00 58.70
C ALA A 147 -26.81 -50.21 59.38
N GLU A 148 -26.56 -51.42 58.90
CA GLU A 148 -27.01 -52.66 59.53
C GLU A 148 -26.39 -52.86 60.92
N ALA A 149 -25.12 -52.49 61.11
CA ALA A 149 -24.48 -52.54 62.41
C ALA A 149 -25.19 -51.63 63.45
N ILE A 150 -25.69 -50.46 63.02
CA ILE A 150 -26.52 -49.61 63.88
C ILE A 150 -27.89 -50.23 64.11
N LEU A 151 -28.55 -50.75 63.07
CA LEU A 151 -29.86 -51.41 63.21
C LEU A 151 -29.83 -52.56 64.23
N ASN A 152 -28.75 -53.34 64.24
CA ASN A 152 -28.56 -54.51 65.10
C ASN A 152 -28.05 -54.18 66.52
N LYS A 153 -27.74 -52.91 66.82
CA LYS A 153 -27.31 -52.48 68.15
C LYS A 153 -28.48 -52.48 69.14
N THR A 154 -28.30 -53.18 70.26
CA THR A 154 -29.27 -53.26 71.36
C THR A 154 -29.48 -51.87 71.98
N GLY A 155 -30.73 -51.45 72.18
CA GLY A 155 -31.05 -50.15 72.80
C GLY A 155 -30.94 -48.91 71.89
N VAL A 156 -30.82 -49.07 70.56
CA VAL A 156 -30.81 -47.92 69.64
C VAL A 156 -32.03 -47.03 69.78
N THR A 157 -31.78 -45.73 69.88
CA THR A 157 -32.78 -44.66 69.96
C THR A 157 -33.36 -44.31 68.58
N ALA A 158 -34.52 -43.65 68.56
CA ALA A 158 -35.14 -43.20 67.32
C ALA A 158 -34.23 -42.26 66.51
N GLU A 159 -33.50 -41.39 67.20
CA GLU A 159 -32.58 -40.42 66.59
C GLU A 159 -31.36 -41.09 65.97
N GLU A 160 -30.74 -42.07 66.66
CA GLU A 160 -29.63 -42.86 66.09
C GLU A 160 -30.04 -43.62 64.82
N ALA A 161 -31.26 -44.20 64.80
CA ALA A 161 -31.77 -44.90 63.62
C ALA A 161 -32.06 -43.93 62.45
N LYS A 162 -32.61 -42.74 62.75
CA LYS A 162 -32.88 -41.72 61.74
C LYS A 162 -31.60 -41.16 61.13
N GLN A 163 -30.60 -40.84 61.96
CA GLN A 163 -29.30 -40.35 61.51
C GLN A 163 -28.56 -41.41 60.67
N ALA A 164 -28.63 -42.69 61.05
CA ALA A 164 -28.06 -43.77 60.24
C ALA A 164 -28.75 -43.88 58.86
N LYS A 165 -30.06 -43.68 58.79
CA LYS A 165 -30.81 -43.66 57.52
C LYS A 165 -30.39 -42.49 56.64
N GLU A 166 -30.30 -41.27 57.21
CA GLU A 166 -29.86 -40.07 56.49
C GLU A 166 -28.41 -40.19 56.00
N ALA A 167 -27.51 -40.73 56.83
CA ALA A 167 -26.13 -40.99 56.45
C ALA A 167 -26.04 -41.98 55.28
N LEU A 168 -26.76 -43.11 55.35
CA LEU A 168 -26.82 -44.10 54.27
C LEU A 168 -27.40 -43.50 52.98
N GLN A 169 -28.42 -42.65 53.10
CA GLN A 169 -29.06 -41.98 51.96
C GLN A 169 -28.11 -40.98 51.29
N ASN A 170 -27.35 -40.21 52.07
CA ASN A 170 -26.33 -39.29 51.54
C ASN A 170 -25.18 -40.05 50.87
N SER A 171 -24.63 -41.09 51.53
CA SER A 171 -23.59 -41.92 50.95
C SER A 171 -24.03 -42.59 49.64
N PHE A 172 -25.28 -43.07 49.57
CA PHE A 172 -25.82 -43.64 48.33
C PHE A 172 -25.89 -42.60 47.20
N ASN A 173 -26.33 -41.38 47.49
CA ASN A 173 -26.36 -40.28 46.51
C ASN A 173 -24.96 -39.91 46.03
N GLU A 174 -23.95 -39.88 46.92
CA GLU A 174 -22.56 -39.64 46.54
C GLU A 174 -22.00 -40.76 45.67
N ILE A 175 -22.27 -42.03 46.01
CA ILE A 175 -21.84 -43.20 45.24
C ILE A 175 -22.45 -43.20 43.83
N LYS A 176 -23.74 -42.87 43.72
CA LYS A 176 -24.45 -42.76 42.44
C LYS A 176 -23.82 -41.69 41.52
N ASN A 177 -23.23 -40.66 42.10
CA ASN A 177 -22.64 -39.53 41.39
C ASN A 177 -21.11 -39.63 41.20
N LEU A 178 -20.51 -40.80 41.50
CA LEU A 178 -19.09 -41.03 41.22
C LEU A 178 -18.82 -40.99 39.70
N PRO A 179 -17.77 -40.29 39.23
CA PRO A 179 -17.36 -40.33 37.82
C PRO A 179 -16.93 -41.74 37.41
N ASP A 180 -17.36 -42.17 36.23
CA ASP A 180 -17.00 -43.46 35.63
C ASP A 180 -15.51 -43.48 35.23
N PRO A 181 -14.68 -44.37 35.78
CA PRO A 181 -13.28 -44.51 35.36
C PRO A 181 -13.11 -45.14 33.96
N HIS A 182 -14.20 -45.58 33.31
CA HIS A 182 -14.20 -46.17 31.96
C HIS A 182 -15.05 -45.41 30.91
N ALA A 183 -15.45 -44.16 31.18
CA ALA A 183 -16.10 -43.34 30.15
C ALA A 183 -15.12 -43.08 29.00
N GLN A 184 -15.50 -43.46 27.76
CA GLN A 184 -14.71 -43.12 26.56
C GLN A 184 -14.42 -41.63 26.56
N THR A 185 -13.15 -41.28 26.42
CA THR A 185 -12.77 -39.87 26.43
C THR A 185 -13.43 -39.16 25.23
N PRO A 186 -13.70 -37.84 25.33
CA PRO A 186 -14.18 -37.07 24.18
C PRO A 186 -13.30 -37.26 22.92
N GLU A 187 -12.01 -37.56 23.10
CA GLU A 187 -11.07 -37.88 22.03
C GLU A 187 -11.34 -39.24 21.38
N GLU A 188 -11.66 -40.28 22.17
CA GLU A 188 -12.01 -41.61 21.65
C GLU A 188 -13.35 -41.60 20.91
N LEU A 189 -14.33 -40.86 21.42
CA LEU A 189 -15.63 -40.66 20.76
C LEU A 189 -15.47 -39.89 19.44
N ALA A 190 -14.66 -38.84 19.42
CA ALA A 190 -14.34 -38.10 18.21
C ALA A 190 -13.61 -38.97 17.18
N LYS A 191 -12.65 -39.80 17.62
CA LYS A 191 -11.91 -40.73 16.76
C LYS A 191 -12.84 -41.75 16.11
N LYS A 192 -13.72 -42.39 16.89
CA LYS A 192 -14.70 -43.36 16.36
C LYS A 192 -15.67 -42.71 15.37
N ALA A 193 -16.18 -41.51 15.67
CA ALA A 193 -17.05 -40.78 14.76
C ALA A 193 -16.33 -40.36 13.45
N LYS A 194 -15.04 -40.04 13.53
CA LYS A 194 -14.18 -39.74 12.37
C LYS A 194 -13.98 -40.96 11.47
N GLU A 195 -13.69 -42.12 12.06
CA GLU A 195 -13.57 -43.40 11.34
C GLU A 195 -14.88 -43.77 10.64
N GLU A 196 -16.02 -43.59 11.32
CA GLU A 196 -17.35 -43.82 10.76
C GLU A 196 -17.73 -42.88 9.60
N LEU A 197 -17.30 -41.61 9.66
CA LEU A 197 -17.46 -40.66 8.56
C LEU A 197 -16.60 -41.09 7.36
N ASN A 198 -15.35 -41.47 7.59
CA ASN A 198 -14.43 -41.91 6.55
C ASN A 198 -14.94 -43.18 5.84
N ALA A 199 -15.41 -44.17 6.61
CA ALA A 199 -15.98 -45.39 6.04
C ALA A 199 -17.15 -45.08 5.10
N TYR A 200 -18.02 -44.13 5.47
CA TYR A 200 -19.14 -43.71 4.65
C TYR A 200 -18.72 -42.89 3.41
N ILE A 201 -17.68 -42.04 3.53
CA ILE A 201 -17.06 -41.35 2.39
C ILE A 201 -16.53 -42.36 1.37
N GLU A 202 -15.76 -43.35 1.83
CA GLU A 202 -15.16 -44.37 0.96
C GLU A 202 -16.23 -45.26 0.31
N GLU A 203 -17.28 -45.64 1.05
CA GLU A 203 -18.44 -46.32 0.48
C GLU A 203 -19.04 -45.52 -0.69
N LEU A 204 -19.32 -44.23 -0.50
CA LEU A 204 -19.90 -43.38 -1.55
C LEU A 204 -18.93 -43.11 -2.72
N LYS A 205 -17.61 -43.11 -2.49
CA LYS A 205 -16.62 -43.06 -3.58
C LYS A 205 -16.68 -44.29 -4.49
N THR A 206 -16.92 -45.48 -3.93
CA THR A 206 -17.13 -46.68 -4.78
C THR A 206 -18.41 -46.57 -5.61
N LYS A 207 -19.42 -45.84 -5.11
CA LYS A 207 -20.65 -45.57 -5.87
C LYS A 207 -20.43 -44.63 -7.06
N LEU A 208 -19.50 -43.68 -6.96
CA LEU A 208 -19.13 -42.79 -8.08
C LEU A 208 -18.59 -43.55 -9.30
N THR A 209 -17.88 -44.67 -9.09
CA THR A 209 -17.34 -45.50 -10.18
C THR A 209 -18.28 -46.61 -10.62
N SER A 210 -19.40 -46.80 -9.93
CA SER A 210 -20.43 -47.77 -10.27
C SER A 210 -21.42 -47.25 -11.33
N ASN A 211 -22.24 -48.16 -11.87
CA ASN A 211 -23.35 -47.81 -12.77
C ASN A 211 -24.65 -47.49 -12.01
N GLU A 212 -24.63 -47.41 -10.67
CA GLU A 212 -25.83 -47.18 -9.84
C GLU A 212 -26.33 -45.73 -9.89
N LEU A 213 -25.49 -44.79 -10.34
CA LEU A 213 -25.79 -43.36 -10.41
C LEU A 213 -25.70 -42.87 -11.85
N ARG A 214 -26.62 -41.98 -12.23
CA ARG A 214 -26.50 -41.22 -13.48
C ARG A 214 -25.35 -40.21 -13.37
N GLU A 215 -24.82 -39.76 -14.50
CA GLU A 215 -23.69 -38.82 -14.52
C GLU A 215 -23.99 -37.49 -13.80
N ASP A 216 -25.22 -36.97 -13.88
CA ASP A 216 -25.63 -35.76 -13.15
C ASP A 216 -25.65 -35.99 -11.62
N GLN A 217 -26.06 -37.18 -11.19
CA GLN A 217 -26.05 -37.59 -9.79
C GLN A 217 -24.63 -37.82 -9.27
N LYS A 218 -23.72 -38.32 -10.11
CA LYS A 218 -22.30 -38.48 -9.78
C LYS A 218 -21.63 -37.14 -9.52
N GLU A 219 -21.90 -36.12 -10.34
CA GLU A 219 -21.38 -34.76 -10.14
C GLU A 219 -21.82 -34.17 -8.79
N ASP A 220 -23.11 -34.30 -8.47
CA ASP A 220 -23.68 -33.81 -7.21
C ASP A 220 -23.14 -34.59 -5.99
N LEU A 221 -22.97 -35.91 -6.13
CA LEU A 221 -22.38 -36.76 -5.08
C LEU A 221 -20.92 -36.41 -4.84
N GLN A 222 -20.14 -36.14 -5.89
CA GLN A 222 -18.73 -35.77 -5.76
C GLN A 222 -18.57 -34.46 -4.98
N LYS A 223 -19.43 -33.46 -5.23
CA LYS A 223 -19.46 -32.20 -4.44
C LYS A 223 -19.83 -32.45 -2.98
N ALA A 224 -20.81 -33.30 -2.72
CA ALA A 224 -21.21 -33.66 -1.35
C ALA A 224 -20.09 -34.38 -0.58
N ILE A 225 -19.38 -35.30 -1.25
CA ILE A 225 -18.21 -36.00 -0.69
C ILE A 225 -17.09 -35.01 -0.36
N LEU A 226 -16.73 -34.10 -1.28
CA LEU A 226 -15.68 -33.09 -1.03
C LEU A 226 -15.96 -32.27 0.23
N LYS A 227 -17.20 -31.83 0.43
CA LYS A 227 -17.60 -31.09 1.64
C LYS A 227 -17.50 -31.92 2.93
N ALA A 228 -17.79 -33.22 2.86
CA ALA A 228 -17.61 -34.12 3.99
C ALA A 228 -16.12 -34.39 4.28
N GLU A 229 -15.30 -34.51 3.24
CA GLU A 229 -13.85 -34.65 3.34
C GLU A 229 -13.18 -33.45 4.01
N GLU A 230 -13.65 -32.23 3.75
CA GLU A 230 -13.18 -31.02 4.46
C GLU A 230 -13.35 -31.16 5.97
N THR A 231 -14.46 -31.74 6.42
CA THR A 231 -14.71 -31.97 7.85
C THR A 231 -13.85 -33.12 8.37
N TYR A 232 -13.71 -34.21 7.62
CA TYR A 232 -12.84 -35.34 7.96
C TYR A 232 -11.36 -34.92 8.12
N LYS A 233 -10.88 -34.00 7.27
CA LYS A 233 -9.49 -33.50 7.29
C LYS A 233 -9.17 -32.60 8.50
N LYS A 234 -10.16 -32.18 9.30
CA LYS A 234 -9.90 -31.42 10.52
C LYS A 234 -9.08 -32.25 11.51
N GLU A 235 -7.98 -31.69 12.01
CA GLU A 235 -7.10 -32.36 12.98
C GLU A 235 -7.78 -32.53 14.35
N ASN A 236 -8.55 -31.53 14.79
CA ASN A 236 -9.21 -31.48 16.11
C ASN A 236 -10.75 -31.43 16.03
N GLY A 237 -11.36 -32.19 15.12
CA GLY A 237 -12.83 -32.24 15.02
C GLY A 237 -13.48 -32.93 16.22
N THR A 238 -14.65 -32.45 16.63
CA THR A 238 -15.46 -33.04 17.71
C THR A 238 -16.33 -34.19 17.21
N GLU A 239 -16.74 -35.09 18.12
CA GLU A 239 -17.70 -36.17 17.80
C GLU A 239 -18.95 -35.66 17.08
N LYS A 240 -19.50 -34.54 17.55
CA LYS A 240 -20.68 -33.90 16.97
C LYS A 240 -20.44 -33.44 15.53
N GLU A 241 -19.31 -32.79 15.26
CA GLU A 241 -18.99 -32.32 13.89
C GLU A 241 -18.90 -33.48 12.89
N TYR A 242 -18.27 -34.60 13.27
CA TYR A 242 -18.18 -35.76 12.39
C TYR A 242 -19.53 -36.45 12.18
N LYS A 243 -20.35 -36.58 13.23
CA LYS A 243 -21.72 -37.13 13.14
C LYS A 243 -22.63 -36.25 12.29
N ASP A 244 -22.56 -34.93 12.48
CA ASP A 244 -23.33 -33.97 11.69
C ASP A 244 -22.91 -34.02 10.23
N ALA A 245 -21.60 -34.06 9.93
CA ALA A 245 -21.10 -34.21 8.56
C ALA A 245 -21.56 -35.51 7.90
N LYS A 246 -21.52 -36.65 8.61
CA LYS A 246 -22.03 -37.94 8.12
C LYS A 246 -23.53 -37.88 7.85
N SER A 247 -24.31 -37.28 8.74
CA SER A 247 -25.75 -37.09 8.58
C SER A 247 -26.11 -36.20 7.39
N VAL A 248 -25.38 -35.09 7.20
CA VAL A 248 -25.53 -34.19 6.06
C VAL A 248 -25.17 -34.89 4.75
N LEU A 249 -24.06 -35.63 4.72
CA LEU A 249 -23.66 -36.42 3.54
C LEU A 249 -24.73 -37.46 3.19
N LYS A 250 -25.24 -38.20 4.19
CA LYS A 250 -26.31 -39.18 4.02
C LYS A 250 -27.58 -38.55 3.45
N THR A 251 -28.04 -37.47 4.06
CA THR A 251 -29.23 -36.73 3.60
C THR A 251 -29.03 -36.19 2.18
N SER A 252 -27.83 -35.74 1.84
CA SER A 252 -27.50 -35.25 0.50
C SER A 252 -27.54 -36.39 -0.52
N TYR A 253 -26.99 -37.55 -0.19
CA TYR A 253 -27.03 -38.74 -1.03
C TYR A 253 -28.47 -39.23 -1.28
N GLU A 254 -29.31 -39.30 -0.24
CA GLU A 254 -30.72 -39.65 -0.37
C GLU A 254 -31.48 -38.68 -1.30
N LYS A 255 -31.19 -37.37 -1.17
CA LYS A 255 -31.75 -36.36 -2.09
C LYS A 255 -31.28 -36.56 -3.53
N ILE A 256 -30.00 -36.87 -3.74
CA ILE A 256 -29.42 -37.14 -5.06
C ILE A 256 -30.11 -38.36 -5.72
N LEU A 257 -30.35 -39.42 -4.96
CA LEU A 257 -31.08 -40.61 -5.45
C LEU A 257 -32.52 -40.27 -5.85
N SER A 258 -33.18 -39.39 -5.08
CA SER A 258 -34.55 -38.94 -5.38
C SER A 258 -34.65 -37.88 -6.48
N LYS A 259 -33.51 -37.42 -7.03
CA LYS A 259 -33.49 -36.38 -8.06
C LYS A 259 -34.17 -36.90 -9.34
N PRO A 260 -35.25 -36.25 -9.82
CA PRO A 260 -35.90 -36.65 -11.05
C PRO A 260 -34.90 -36.58 -12.21
N GLU A 261 -35.09 -37.45 -13.20
CA GLU A 261 -34.25 -37.45 -14.40
C GLU A 261 -34.36 -36.10 -15.11
N GLU A 262 -33.21 -35.47 -15.41
CA GLU A 262 -33.20 -34.25 -16.21
C GLU A 262 -33.78 -34.58 -17.58
N THR A 263 -34.81 -33.85 -17.97
CA THR A 263 -35.36 -33.96 -19.32
C THR A 263 -34.28 -33.62 -20.35
N PRO A 264 -34.31 -34.18 -21.57
CA PRO A 264 -33.36 -33.83 -22.63
C PRO A 264 -33.25 -32.32 -22.86
N LYS A 265 -34.36 -31.59 -22.68
CA LYS A 265 -34.40 -30.12 -22.76
C LYS A 265 -33.60 -29.44 -21.65
N GLN A 266 -33.74 -29.88 -20.40
CA GLN A 266 -33.00 -29.34 -19.25
C GLN A 266 -31.49 -29.56 -19.40
N LYS A 267 -31.09 -30.75 -19.82
CA LYS A 267 -29.68 -31.08 -20.08
C LYS A 267 -29.10 -30.18 -21.19
N ALA A 268 -29.77 -30.09 -22.34
CA ALA A 268 -29.34 -29.23 -23.44
C ALA A 268 -29.20 -27.75 -23.01
N LEU A 269 -30.13 -27.26 -22.18
CA LEU A 269 -30.10 -25.88 -21.69
C LEU A 269 -28.93 -25.63 -20.71
N LYS A 270 -28.60 -26.59 -19.84
CA LYS A 270 -27.42 -26.50 -18.94
C LYS A 270 -26.13 -26.40 -19.75
N GLU A 271 -25.97 -27.24 -20.78
CA GLU A 271 -24.81 -27.23 -21.66
C GLU A 271 -24.71 -25.95 -22.49
N PHE A 272 -25.83 -25.49 -23.06
CA PHE A 272 -25.91 -24.22 -23.78
C PHE A 272 -25.45 -23.04 -22.89
N ASN A 273 -25.97 -22.94 -21.66
CA ASN A 273 -25.59 -21.84 -20.75
C ASN A 273 -24.11 -21.88 -20.36
N THR A 274 -23.52 -23.07 -20.30
CA THR A 274 -22.08 -23.24 -20.06
C THR A 274 -21.27 -22.64 -21.20
N VAL A 275 -21.60 -22.99 -22.46
CA VAL A 275 -20.96 -22.43 -23.65
C VAL A 275 -21.18 -20.93 -23.72
N LYS A 276 -22.43 -20.47 -23.57
CA LYS A 276 -22.78 -19.04 -23.58
C LYS A 276 -21.90 -18.23 -22.61
N SER A 277 -21.75 -18.71 -21.37
CA SER A 277 -20.91 -18.04 -20.37
C SER A 277 -19.44 -17.95 -20.79
N GLN A 278 -18.92 -18.98 -21.47
CA GLN A 278 -17.56 -18.95 -22.02
C GLN A 278 -17.42 -17.92 -23.14
N VAL A 279 -18.40 -17.84 -24.04
CA VAL A 279 -18.42 -16.87 -25.14
C VAL A 279 -18.54 -15.43 -24.59
N GLU A 280 -19.42 -15.19 -23.63
CA GLU A 280 -19.57 -13.88 -22.97
C GLU A 280 -18.28 -13.44 -22.25
N LYS A 281 -17.57 -14.38 -21.62
CA LYS A 281 -16.27 -14.10 -21.03
C LYS A 281 -15.24 -13.70 -22.09
N TYR A 282 -15.20 -14.38 -23.23
CA TYR A 282 -14.31 -14.03 -24.35
C TYR A 282 -14.60 -12.62 -24.88
N VAL A 283 -15.88 -12.25 -25.04
CA VAL A 283 -16.30 -10.90 -25.43
C VAL A 283 -15.75 -9.83 -24.48
N LEU A 284 -15.85 -10.05 -23.17
CA LEU A 284 -15.40 -9.08 -22.17
C LEU A 284 -13.87 -8.97 -22.07
N GLN A 285 -13.15 -10.08 -22.25
CA GLN A 285 -11.72 -10.14 -21.98
C GLN A 285 -10.86 -9.93 -23.23
N ASP A 286 -11.22 -10.58 -24.34
CA ASP A 286 -10.40 -10.67 -25.54
C ASP A 286 -10.82 -9.69 -26.64
N LEU A 287 -12.08 -9.24 -26.65
CA LEU A 287 -12.65 -8.32 -27.66
C LEU A 287 -12.84 -6.88 -27.14
N LYS A 288 -12.17 -6.51 -26.05
CA LYS A 288 -12.31 -5.19 -25.41
C LYS A 288 -11.62 -4.03 -26.16
N TYR A 289 -10.82 -4.34 -27.18
CA TYR A 289 -10.00 -3.36 -27.89
C TYR A 289 -10.74 -2.74 -29.08
N ASP A 290 -10.51 -1.45 -29.34
CA ASP A 290 -11.27 -0.68 -30.33
C ASP A 290 -11.23 -1.28 -31.74
N TYR A 291 -10.07 -1.78 -32.17
CA TYR A 291 -9.93 -2.41 -33.49
C TYR A 291 -10.70 -3.74 -33.62
N LEU A 292 -11.17 -4.32 -32.52
CA LEU A 292 -11.98 -5.56 -32.49
C LEU A 292 -13.49 -5.29 -32.33
N VAL A 293 -13.92 -4.02 -32.31
CA VAL A 293 -15.32 -3.65 -32.00
C VAL A 293 -16.35 -4.29 -32.93
N ASN A 294 -16.01 -4.47 -34.21
CA ASN A 294 -16.90 -5.11 -35.18
C ASN A 294 -17.10 -6.60 -34.88
N LEU A 295 -16.01 -7.31 -34.55
CA LEU A 295 -16.05 -8.72 -34.16
C LEU A 295 -16.77 -8.92 -32.83
N LYS A 296 -16.60 -7.98 -31.90
CA LYS A 296 -17.35 -7.93 -30.65
C LYS A 296 -18.86 -7.86 -30.91
N SER A 297 -19.28 -6.89 -31.73
CA SER A 297 -20.70 -6.70 -32.07
C SER A 297 -21.29 -7.91 -32.78
N GLU A 298 -20.54 -8.51 -33.71
CA GLU A 298 -20.94 -9.74 -34.40
C GLU A 298 -21.21 -10.89 -33.41
N LEU A 299 -20.30 -11.11 -32.45
CA LEU A 299 -20.43 -12.19 -31.47
C LEU A 299 -21.57 -11.93 -30.45
N GLU A 300 -21.74 -10.69 -30.00
CA GLU A 300 -22.85 -10.27 -29.12
C GLU A 300 -24.21 -10.50 -29.79
N GLN A 301 -24.34 -10.20 -31.08
CA GLN A 301 -25.56 -10.47 -31.84
C GLN A 301 -25.85 -11.98 -31.93
N VAL A 302 -24.83 -12.81 -32.15
CA VAL A 302 -24.97 -14.27 -32.21
C VAL A 302 -25.34 -14.85 -30.85
N ILE A 303 -24.78 -14.33 -29.75
CA ILE A 303 -25.20 -14.67 -28.37
C ILE A 303 -26.68 -14.35 -28.17
N ALA A 304 -27.12 -13.15 -28.53
CA ALA A 304 -28.51 -12.72 -28.36
C ALA A 304 -29.48 -13.61 -29.16
N ASN A 305 -29.19 -13.84 -30.45
CA ASN A 305 -30.02 -14.66 -31.32
C ASN A 305 -30.15 -16.10 -30.81
N ASN A 306 -29.04 -16.75 -30.46
CA ASN A 306 -29.05 -18.12 -29.98
C ASN A 306 -29.63 -18.26 -28.57
N THR A 307 -29.49 -17.23 -27.72
CA THR A 307 -30.18 -17.17 -26.42
C THR A 307 -31.69 -17.15 -26.61
N ASN A 308 -32.20 -16.34 -27.56
CA ASN A 308 -33.62 -16.28 -27.85
C ASN A 308 -34.17 -17.62 -28.36
N VAL A 309 -33.40 -18.34 -29.20
CA VAL A 309 -33.76 -19.69 -29.67
C VAL A 309 -33.79 -20.68 -28.50
N ALA A 310 -32.77 -20.67 -27.64
CA ALA A 310 -32.66 -21.62 -26.53
C ALA A 310 -33.71 -21.42 -25.42
N LEU A 311 -34.15 -20.17 -25.21
CA LEU A 311 -35.12 -19.80 -24.19
C LEU A 311 -36.57 -19.73 -24.69
N ALA A 312 -36.82 -19.98 -25.98
CA ALA A 312 -38.18 -20.02 -26.52
C ALA A 312 -39.04 -21.07 -25.79
N SER A 313 -40.31 -20.74 -25.52
CA SER A 313 -41.21 -21.62 -24.78
C SER A 313 -41.38 -23.00 -25.43
N ASP A 314 -41.36 -23.03 -26.77
CA ASP A 314 -41.48 -24.22 -27.62
C ASP A 314 -40.12 -24.84 -28.01
N ALA A 315 -38.99 -24.36 -27.47
CA ALA A 315 -37.67 -24.90 -27.80
C ALA A 315 -37.57 -26.39 -27.41
N THR A 316 -37.11 -27.21 -28.37
CA THR A 316 -36.78 -28.62 -28.17
C THR A 316 -35.32 -28.79 -27.80
N ALA A 317 -34.92 -29.95 -27.25
CA ALA A 317 -33.53 -30.24 -26.95
C ALA A 317 -32.62 -30.14 -28.19
N GLU A 318 -33.13 -30.56 -29.36
CA GLU A 318 -32.44 -30.46 -30.65
C GLU A 318 -32.16 -29.01 -31.05
N LYS A 319 -33.17 -28.12 -31.02
CA LYS A 319 -33.00 -26.68 -31.31
C LYS A 319 -32.02 -26.01 -30.35
N ILE A 320 -32.01 -26.39 -29.08
CA ILE A 320 -31.06 -25.86 -28.09
C ILE A 320 -29.63 -26.32 -28.40
N ASN A 321 -29.45 -27.59 -28.77
CA ASN A 321 -28.14 -28.12 -29.16
C ASN A 321 -27.63 -27.47 -30.47
N GLU A 322 -28.50 -27.22 -31.45
CA GLU A 322 -28.15 -26.45 -32.65
C GLU A 322 -27.68 -25.03 -32.28
N ALA A 323 -28.40 -24.36 -31.38
CA ALA A 323 -28.02 -23.03 -30.90
C ALA A 323 -26.67 -23.04 -30.15
N LYS A 324 -26.39 -24.09 -29.37
CA LYS A 324 -25.10 -24.32 -28.70
C LYS A 324 -23.97 -24.49 -29.72
N THR A 325 -24.14 -25.40 -30.69
CA THR A 325 -23.14 -25.65 -31.74
C THR A 325 -22.90 -24.42 -32.61
N ASN A 326 -23.93 -23.63 -32.89
CA ASN A 326 -23.77 -22.34 -33.58
C ASN A 326 -22.87 -21.39 -32.79
N LEU A 327 -23.06 -21.26 -31.47
CA LEU A 327 -22.18 -20.45 -30.62
C LEU A 327 -20.74 -20.95 -30.61
N GLU A 328 -20.52 -22.26 -30.49
CA GLU A 328 -19.18 -22.87 -30.50
C GLU A 328 -18.45 -22.60 -31.82
N ASN A 329 -19.12 -22.86 -32.95
CA ASN A 329 -18.58 -22.62 -34.29
C ASN A 329 -18.26 -21.14 -34.50
N LYS A 330 -19.18 -20.24 -34.08
CA LYS A 330 -18.96 -18.81 -34.24
C LYS A 330 -17.83 -18.29 -33.38
N LEU A 331 -17.70 -18.77 -32.15
CA LEU A 331 -16.58 -18.42 -31.28
C LEU A 331 -15.24 -18.79 -31.93
N GLU A 332 -15.14 -19.97 -32.53
CA GLU A 332 -13.90 -20.42 -33.17
C GLU A 332 -13.57 -19.65 -34.46
N GLU A 333 -14.59 -19.30 -35.26
CA GLU A 333 -14.45 -18.39 -36.39
C GLU A 333 -13.92 -17.01 -35.94
N ILE A 334 -14.53 -16.43 -34.89
CA ILE A 334 -14.14 -15.13 -34.37
C ILE A 334 -12.73 -15.15 -33.79
N LYS A 335 -12.32 -16.20 -33.06
CA LYS A 335 -10.95 -16.33 -32.56
C LYS A 335 -9.91 -16.25 -33.68
N THR A 336 -10.19 -16.92 -34.80
CA THR A 336 -9.31 -16.89 -35.97
C THR A 336 -9.18 -15.47 -36.52
N LYS A 337 -10.31 -14.78 -36.72
CA LYS A 337 -10.33 -13.37 -37.15
C LYS A 337 -9.62 -12.43 -36.17
N VAL A 338 -9.77 -12.66 -34.86
CA VAL A 338 -9.07 -11.89 -33.82
C VAL A 338 -7.56 -12.05 -33.93
N SER A 339 -7.07 -13.27 -34.16
CA SER A 339 -5.64 -13.50 -34.38
C SER A 339 -5.11 -12.76 -35.61
N GLU A 340 -5.87 -12.72 -36.71
CA GLU A 340 -5.51 -11.96 -37.91
C GLU A 340 -5.49 -10.45 -37.64
N GLU A 341 -6.52 -9.90 -36.97
CA GLU A 341 -6.57 -8.49 -36.61
C GLU A 341 -5.46 -8.07 -35.64
N ARG A 342 -5.14 -8.92 -34.65
CA ARG A 342 -3.99 -8.71 -33.75
C ARG A 342 -2.67 -8.70 -34.52
N ALA A 343 -2.49 -9.59 -35.49
CA ALA A 343 -1.30 -9.58 -36.35
C ALA A 343 -1.20 -8.29 -37.18
N ASN A 344 -2.31 -7.82 -37.74
CA ASN A 344 -2.37 -6.56 -38.49
C ASN A 344 -2.05 -5.35 -37.59
N GLU A 345 -2.56 -5.33 -36.36
CA GLU A 345 -2.25 -4.27 -35.39
C GLU A 345 -0.79 -4.31 -34.95
N ALA A 346 -0.20 -5.50 -34.78
CA ALA A 346 1.22 -5.67 -34.54
C ALA A 346 2.07 -5.13 -35.70
N ASP A 347 1.68 -5.39 -36.96
CA ASP A 347 2.34 -4.83 -38.14
C ASP A 347 2.35 -3.29 -38.12
N LYS A 348 1.19 -2.65 -37.82
CA LYS A 348 1.09 -1.18 -37.70
C LYS A 348 1.96 -0.63 -36.57
N LEU A 349 2.00 -1.33 -35.44
CA LEU A 349 2.83 -0.93 -34.30
C LEU A 349 4.32 -0.98 -34.67
N VAL A 350 4.78 -2.10 -35.24
CA VAL A 350 6.18 -2.30 -35.63
C VAL A 350 6.63 -1.29 -36.68
N GLN A 351 5.77 -0.93 -37.63
CA GLN A 351 6.07 0.10 -38.62
C GLN A 351 6.39 1.48 -38.01
N LYS A 352 5.97 1.73 -36.76
CA LYS A 352 6.23 2.96 -36.02
C LYS A 352 7.43 2.89 -35.08
N LEU A 353 8.00 1.69 -34.86
CA LEU A 353 9.14 1.51 -33.97
C LEU A 353 10.44 1.99 -34.60
N ARG A 354 11.21 2.81 -33.88
CA ARG A 354 12.52 3.30 -34.31
C ARG A 354 13.50 3.34 -33.15
N PHE A 355 14.77 3.16 -33.45
CA PHE A 355 15.84 3.50 -32.52
C PHE A 355 16.14 5.00 -32.57
N ASN A 356 16.62 5.55 -31.45
CA ASN A 356 17.25 6.87 -31.46
C ASN A 356 18.62 6.77 -32.15
N ASN A 357 18.78 7.46 -33.28
CA ASN A 357 20.01 7.50 -34.06
C ASN A 357 20.77 8.85 -33.93
N ASN A 358 20.41 9.67 -32.95
CA ASN A 358 21.04 10.97 -32.67
C ASN A 358 22.34 10.86 -31.85
N LYS A 359 23.26 10.00 -32.29
CA LYS A 359 24.57 9.79 -31.66
C LYS A 359 25.59 9.30 -32.67
N PHE A 360 26.87 9.44 -32.34
CA PHE A 360 27.95 8.91 -33.17
C PHE A 360 28.13 7.41 -32.98
N ILE A 361 28.65 6.71 -33.99
CA ILE A 361 28.95 5.28 -33.88
C ILE A 361 29.99 5.01 -32.78
N THR A 362 30.93 5.93 -32.57
CA THR A 362 31.91 5.85 -31.48
C THR A 362 31.28 5.90 -30.07
N GLU A 363 30.02 6.33 -29.95
CA GLU A 363 29.31 6.48 -28.67
C GLU A 363 28.42 5.29 -28.34
N ILE A 364 28.21 4.39 -29.30
CA ILE A 364 27.44 3.17 -29.08
C ILE A 364 28.24 2.23 -28.18
N ASP A 365 27.71 1.94 -26.99
CA ASP A 365 28.29 0.94 -26.09
C ASP A 365 27.99 -0.47 -26.61
N LYS A 366 28.93 -0.99 -27.40
CA LYS A 366 28.87 -2.34 -27.98
C LYS A 366 28.88 -3.46 -26.94
N THR A 367 29.23 -3.17 -25.69
CA THR A 367 29.22 -4.16 -24.60
C THR A 367 27.87 -4.26 -23.90
N ASN A 368 26.98 -3.28 -24.09
CA ASN A 368 25.67 -3.22 -23.47
C ASN A 368 24.58 -2.74 -24.45
N LEU A 369 24.48 -3.40 -25.61
CA LEU A 369 23.49 -3.07 -26.63
C LEU A 369 22.04 -3.23 -26.15
N ASP A 370 21.80 -4.05 -25.14
CA ASP A 370 20.44 -4.24 -24.57
C ASP A 370 19.93 -3.00 -23.82
N SER A 371 20.79 -2.01 -23.55
CA SER A 371 20.36 -0.70 -23.06
C SER A 371 19.76 0.20 -24.14
N GLU A 372 19.84 -0.20 -25.41
CA GLU A 372 19.29 0.55 -26.54
C GLU A 372 17.78 0.43 -26.60
N ILE A 373 17.11 1.58 -26.66
CA ILE A 373 15.66 1.70 -26.52
C ILE A 373 15.00 1.83 -27.90
N LEU A 374 13.93 1.06 -28.12
CA LEU A 374 12.98 1.28 -29.20
C LEU A 374 11.89 2.25 -28.76
N TYR A 375 11.64 3.25 -29.60
CA TYR A 375 10.62 4.28 -29.40
C TYR A 375 9.50 4.12 -30.41
N LEU A 376 8.27 4.41 -30.00
CA LEU A 376 7.11 4.50 -30.87
C LEU A 376 6.99 5.91 -31.46
N MET A 377 7.20 6.06 -32.76
CA MET A 377 7.08 7.35 -33.46
C MET A 377 5.68 7.56 -34.02
N GLU A 378 5.20 8.80 -34.07
CA GLU A 378 3.94 9.13 -34.75
C GLU A 378 4.05 8.96 -36.28
N GLU A 379 2.91 8.80 -36.95
CA GLU A 379 2.86 8.68 -38.41
C GLU A 379 3.38 9.96 -39.08
N GLY A 380 4.29 9.80 -40.04
CA GLY A 380 4.90 10.91 -40.78
C GLY A 380 6.22 11.42 -40.20
N ALA A 381 6.64 10.97 -39.00
CA ALA A 381 7.95 11.28 -38.48
C ALA A 381 9.05 10.66 -39.35
N THR A 382 9.96 11.49 -39.87
CA THR A 382 11.05 11.07 -40.75
C THR A 382 12.25 10.49 -39.97
N GLY A 383 12.21 10.57 -38.64
CA GLY A 383 13.31 10.21 -37.76
C GLY A 383 14.42 11.25 -37.74
N SER A 384 14.15 12.49 -38.19
CA SER A 384 15.04 13.62 -38.00
C SER A 384 15.12 14.01 -36.52
N TYR A 385 16.19 14.72 -36.12
CA TYR A 385 16.29 15.23 -34.75
C TYR A 385 15.10 16.13 -34.40
N LYS A 386 14.64 16.95 -35.35
CA LYS A 386 13.48 17.83 -35.20
C LYS A 386 12.19 17.05 -34.95
N ASP A 387 12.00 15.92 -35.63
CA ASP A 387 10.86 15.04 -35.34
C ASP A 387 10.98 14.40 -33.96
N PHE A 388 12.19 13.99 -33.54
CA PHE A 388 12.41 13.48 -32.19
C PHE A 388 12.17 14.53 -31.11
N GLU A 389 12.55 15.80 -31.31
CA GLU A 389 12.38 16.91 -30.35
C GLU A 389 10.93 17.42 -30.29
N ASP A 390 10.28 17.58 -31.45
CA ASP A 390 8.88 18.02 -31.52
C ASP A 390 7.92 16.89 -31.08
N HIS A 391 8.35 15.63 -31.16
CA HIS A 391 7.54 14.45 -30.86
C HIS A 391 8.08 13.63 -29.67
N ILE A 392 8.71 14.29 -28.66
CA ILE A 392 9.07 13.70 -27.33
C ILE A 392 7.81 13.24 -26.53
N LYS A 393 6.73 12.88 -27.21
CA LYS A 393 5.65 12.01 -26.71
C LYS A 393 5.80 10.56 -27.20
N SER A 394 6.90 10.20 -27.86
CA SER A 394 7.16 8.82 -28.30
C SER A 394 7.23 7.89 -27.09
N SER A 395 6.18 7.09 -26.89
CA SER A 395 6.15 6.08 -25.83
C SER A 395 7.28 5.08 -26.07
N VAL A 396 8.01 4.74 -25.00
CA VAL A 396 8.99 3.65 -25.03
C VAL A 396 8.25 2.36 -25.36
N PHE A 397 8.84 1.51 -26.21
CA PHE A 397 8.28 0.20 -26.50
C PHE A 397 8.42 -0.71 -25.27
N THR A 398 7.30 -0.95 -24.58
CA THR A 398 7.22 -1.71 -23.33
C THR A 398 6.17 -2.82 -23.39
N ILE A 399 6.19 -3.72 -22.40
CA ILE A 399 5.18 -4.78 -22.22
C ILE A 399 3.81 -4.14 -21.96
N ASP A 400 3.79 -3.05 -21.19
CA ASP A 400 2.55 -2.33 -20.87
C ASP A 400 1.90 -1.77 -22.14
N LEU A 401 2.70 -1.20 -23.06
CA LEU A 401 2.20 -0.74 -24.35
C LEU A 401 1.59 -1.87 -25.20
N LEU A 402 2.22 -3.05 -25.20
CA LEU A 402 1.64 -4.23 -25.89
C LEU A 402 0.31 -4.64 -25.26
N ASN A 403 0.25 -4.70 -23.93
CA ASN A 403 -0.96 -5.05 -23.19
C ASN A 403 -2.09 -4.05 -23.42
N GLU A 404 -1.78 -2.75 -23.46
CA GLU A 404 -2.74 -1.68 -23.80
C GLU A 404 -3.31 -1.84 -25.22
N LYS A 405 -2.49 -2.34 -26.16
CA LYS A 405 -2.88 -2.65 -27.55
C LYS A 405 -3.52 -4.04 -27.70
N GLY A 406 -3.58 -4.84 -26.65
CA GLY A 406 -4.11 -6.20 -26.71
C GLY A 406 -3.24 -7.18 -27.47
N LEU A 407 -1.94 -6.92 -27.48
CA LEU A 407 -0.93 -7.75 -28.13
C LEU A 407 -0.10 -8.49 -27.09
N SER A 408 0.38 -9.66 -27.48
CA SER A 408 1.21 -10.54 -26.69
C SER A 408 2.60 -10.66 -27.31
N SER A 409 3.60 -10.85 -26.45
CA SER A 409 4.99 -11.09 -26.85
C SER A 409 5.46 -12.42 -26.29
N GLN A 410 6.22 -13.16 -27.08
CA GLN A 410 6.99 -14.30 -26.57
C GLN A 410 8.31 -13.78 -26.00
N SER A 411 8.28 -13.19 -24.80
CA SER A 411 9.52 -12.76 -24.13
C SER A 411 10.20 -13.95 -23.46
N VAL A 412 11.49 -14.13 -23.74
CA VAL A 412 12.38 -14.93 -22.89
C VAL A 412 13.00 -13.95 -21.88
N GLU A 413 12.97 -14.25 -20.58
CA GLU A 413 13.65 -13.47 -19.54
C GLU A 413 13.25 -11.97 -19.44
N ASN A 414 11.96 -11.66 -19.57
CA ASN A 414 11.43 -10.28 -19.49
C ASN A 414 12.01 -9.27 -20.51
N LYS A 415 12.73 -9.73 -21.54
CA LYS A 415 13.21 -8.90 -22.64
C LYS A 415 12.25 -8.99 -23.82
N LEU A 416 11.77 -7.83 -24.30
CA LEU A 416 10.86 -7.71 -25.46
C LEU A 416 11.58 -7.92 -26.79
N TYR A 417 12.86 -7.59 -26.84
CA TYR A 417 13.67 -7.63 -28.04
C TYR A 417 15.14 -7.81 -27.69
N SER A 418 15.94 -8.23 -28.66
CA SER A 418 17.40 -8.32 -28.56
C SER A 418 18.04 -7.43 -29.62
N VAL A 419 19.07 -6.68 -29.23
CA VAL A 419 19.72 -5.69 -30.10
C VAL A 419 21.04 -6.23 -30.63
N LYS A 420 21.28 -6.03 -31.93
CA LYS A 420 22.53 -6.38 -32.62
C LYS A 420 23.10 -5.15 -33.30
N TRP A 421 24.42 -5.09 -33.37
CA TRP A 421 25.18 -4.08 -34.07
C TRP A 421 25.99 -4.71 -35.21
N ASP A 422 25.82 -4.20 -36.43
CA ASP A 422 26.64 -4.54 -37.59
C ASP A 422 27.54 -3.35 -37.94
N LEU A 423 28.86 -3.54 -37.75
CA LEU A 423 29.85 -2.52 -38.04
C LEU A 423 30.03 -2.25 -39.54
N GLY A 424 29.90 -3.27 -40.39
CA GLY A 424 30.12 -3.14 -41.83
C GLY A 424 29.02 -2.32 -42.50
N THR A 425 27.79 -2.50 -42.07
CA THR A 425 26.62 -1.76 -42.57
C THR A 425 26.24 -0.57 -41.69
N LYS A 426 26.94 -0.33 -40.57
CA LYS A 426 26.64 0.71 -39.58
C LYS A 426 25.18 0.65 -39.10
N THR A 427 24.65 -0.57 -39.00
CA THR A 427 23.23 -0.82 -38.74
C THR A 427 23.05 -1.37 -37.35
N MET A 428 22.07 -0.82 -36.63
CA MET A 428 21.55 -1.38 -35.39
C MET A 428 20.21 -2.02 -35.68
N SER A 429 20.00 -3.26 -35.21
CA SER A 429 18.77 -4.01 -35.43
C SER A 429 18.25 -4.64 -34.14
N ALA A 430 16.94 -4.54 -33.91
CA ALA A 430 16.22 -5.26 -32.87
C ALA A 430 15.42 -6.40 -33.49
N GLU A 431 15.57 -7.61 -32.93
CA GLU A 431 14.71 -8.75 -33.22
C GLU A 431 13.66 -8.89 -32.10
N LEU A 432 12.39 -8.96 -32.48
CA LEU A 432 11.25 -9.04 -31.56
C LEU A 432 10.18 -10.02 -32.07
N SER A 433 9.39 -10.57 -31.15
CA SER A 433 8.34 -11.57 -31.44
C SER A 433 7.01 -11.12 -30.84
N ILE A 434 6.09 -10.66 -31.69
CA ILE A 434 4.75 -10.19 -31.30
C ILE A 434 3.72 -11.09 -31.99
N GLU A 435 2.72 -11.58 -31.25
CA GLU A 435 1.66 -12.47 -31.78
C GLU A 435 2.22 -13.67 -32.56
N ASN A 436 3.28 -14.29 -32.03
CA ASN A 436 4.01 -15.41 -32.64
C ASN A 436 4.67 -15.11 -34.01
N LYS A 437 4.70 -13.85 -34.43
CA LYS A 437 5.38 -13.39 -35.65
C LYS A 437 6.67 -12.67 -35.28
N LYS A 438 7.75 -12.99 -36.00
CA LYS A 438 9.06 -12.36 -35.82
C LYS A 438 9.17 -11.10 -36.66
N TYR A 439 9.74 -10.07 -36.07
CA TYR A 439 9.98 -8.77 -36.69
C TYR A 439 11.43 -8.34 -36.50
N THR A 440 11.91 -7.53 -37.44
CA THR A 440 13.20 -6.87 -37.36
C THR A 440 12.98 -5.38 -37.58
N VAL A 441 13.37 -4.59 -36.58
CA VAL A 441 13.41 -3.13 -36.67
C VAL A 441 14.87 -2.72 -36.77
N SER A 442 15.25 -1.94 -37.77
CA SER A 442 16.63 -1.51 -37.95
C SER A 442 16.76 -0.01 -38.23
N THR A 443 17.91 0.55 -37.87
CA THR A 443 18.31 1.90 -38.22
C THR A 443 19.76 1.93 -38.65
N ILE A 444 20.10 2.85 -39.56
CA ILE A 444 21.48 3.07 -40.03
C ILE A 444 22.01 4.35 -39.38
N PHE A 445 23.19 4.27 -38.79
CA PHE A 445 23.89 5.41 -38.21
C PHE A 445 24.72 6.12 -39.27
N LYS A 446 24.49 7.42 -39.43
CA LYS A 446 25.12 8.23 -40.49
C LYS A 446 26.51 8.74 -40.11
N PHE A 447 26.76 8.98 -38.82
CA PHE A 447 27.96 9.70 -38.37
C PHE A 447 28.88 8.79 -37.56
N ASP A 448 30.13 8.65 -38.00
CA ASP A 448 31.12 7.79 -37.36
C ASP A 448 31.60 8.35 -36.02
N SER A 449 32.09 9.58 -36.03
CA SER A 449 32.71 10.23 -34.87
C SER A 449 32.48 11.77 -34.89
N PRO A 450 32.65 12.45 -33.74
CA PRO A 450 32.59 13.90 -33.65
C PRO A 450 33.66 14.58 -34.52
N ASN A 451 33.26 15.53 -35.37
CA ASN A 451 34.18 16.39 -36.13
C ASN A 451 34.18 17.83 -35.58
N ILE A 452 34.84 18.00 -34.43
CA ILE A 452 34.84 19.27 -33.69
C ILE A 452 35.46 20.41 -34.52
N GLU A 453 36.46 20.11 -35.36
CA GLU A 453 37.15 21.11 -36.19
C GLU A 453 36.21 21.76 -37.20
N GLU A 454 35.37 20.95 -37.84
CA GLU A 454 34.37 21.42 -38.79
C GLU A 454 33.33 22.29 -38.09
N TRP A 455 32.84 21.89 -36.92
CA TRP A 455 31.87 22.67 -36.15
C TRP A 455 32.45 24.00 -35.68
N PHE A 456 33.72 24.00 -35.26
CA PHE A 456 34.45 25.22 -34.91
C PHE A 456 34.63 26.14 -36.12
N THR A 457 34.95 25.58 -37.29
CA THR A 457 35.07 26.33 -38.55
C THR A 457 33.76 26.98 -38.95
N VAL A 458 32.64 26.26 -38.82
CA VAL A 458 31.29 26.80 -39.09
C VAL A 458 30.92 27.89 -38.06
N LEU A 459 31.23 27.67 -36.79
CA LEU A 459 31.03 28.65 -35.72
C LEU A 459 31.76 29.98 -36.01
N ASN A 460 32.90 29.88 -36.70
CA ASN A 460 33.74 30.99 -37.18
C ASN A 460 33.90 32.11 -36.13
N PRO A 461 34.39 31.80 -34.93
CA PRO A 461 34.41 32.76 -33.83
C PRO A 461 35.45 33.85 -34.06
N LYS A 462 34.97 35.07 -34.33
CA LYS A 462 35.82 36.25 -34.47
C LYS A 462 35.72 37.12 -33.22
N LEU A 463 36.85 37.53 -32.65
CA LEU A 463 36.84 38.43 -31.50
C LEU A 463 36.32 39.80 -31.94
N LYS A 464 35.39 40.39 -31.19
CA LYS A 464 34.88 41.74 -31.50
C LYS A 464 35.96 42.78 -31.30
N SER A 465 36.04 43.75 -32.22
CA SER A 465 37.03 44.85 -32.20
C SER A 465 36.98 45.73 -30.94
N ASP A 466 35.86 45.75 -30.21
CA ASP A 466 35.74 46.47 -28.92
C ASP A 466 36.50 45.82 -27.75
N ILE A 467 37.03 44.61 -27.96
CA ILE A 467 37.83 43.86 -26.97
C ILE A 467 39.33 44.12 -27.16
N ASP A 468 39.73 44.65 -28.32
CA ASP A 468 41.06 45.23 -28.58
C ASP A 468 41.26 46.60 -27.90
N LYS A 469 40.39 46.99 -26.96
CA LYS A 469 40.61 48.23 -26.21
C LYS A 469 41.78 48.04 -25.23
N PRO A 470 42.75 48.97 -25.22
CA PRO A 470 43.93 48.85 -24.38
C PRO A 470 43.50 48.80 -22.91
N ASN A 471 44.16 47.93 -22.13
CA ASN A 471 44.26 47.98 -20.65
C ASN A 471 43.49 46.97 -19.78
N THR A 472 42.87 45.91 -20.30
CA THR A 472 42.41 44.80 -19.42
C THR A 472 42.40 43.42 -20.07
N LEU A 473 43.06 42.43 -19.44
CA LEU A 473 42.65 41.03 -19.54
C LEU A 473 41.19 40.94 -19.07
N PRO A 474 40.24 40.52 -19.93
CA PRO A 474 38.86 40.39 -19.50
C PRO A 474 38.79 39.32 -18.41
N LYS A 475 38.39 39.70 -17.19
CA LYS A 475 38.11 38.74 -16.09
C LYS A 475 37.09 37.66 -16.50
N SER A 476 36.33 37.90 -17.57
CA SER A 476 35.45 36.92 -18.19
C SER A 476 35.36 37.18 -19.70
N ILE A 477 36.05 36.37 -20.51
CA ILE A 477 35.71 36.21 -21.93
C ILE A 477 34.48 35.31 -21.99
N ASN A 478 33.42 35.74 -22.66
CA ASN A 478 32.18 34.97 -22.79
C ASN A 478 31.67 35.00 -24.23
N TYR A 479 30.57 34.31 -24.55
CA TYR A 479 30.08 34.22 -25.94
C TYR A 479 29.76 35.58 -26.57
N LYS A 480 29.43 36.61 -25.78
CA LYS A 480 29.17 37.97 -26.29
C LYS A 480 30.44 38.66 -26.77
N SER A 481 31.60 38.16 -26.34
CA SER A 481 32.92 38.63 -26.75
C SER A 481 33.26 38.29 -28.21
N PHE A 482 32.51 37.38 -28.83
CA PHE A 482 32.74 36.94 -30.18
C PHE A 482 31.58 37.33 -31.10
N ASP A 483 31.92 37.66 -32.34
CA ASP A 483 31.03 37.52 -33.49
C ASP A 483 31.05 36.04 -33.87
N LEU A 484 30.01 35.33 -33.42
CA LEU A 484 29.77 33.95 -33.79
C LEU A 484 28.84 33.97 -35.00
N ALA A 485 29.11 33.13 -36.00
CA ALA A 485 28.23 32.98 -37.15
C ALA A 485 26.89 32.39 -36.69
N LYS A 486 25.90 33.25 -36.38
CA LYS A 486 24.60 32.81 -35.86
C LYS A 486 23.48 33.85 -36.00
N GLU A 487 22.39 33.45 -36.65
CA GLU A 487 21.07 34.06 -36.50
C GLU A 487 20.36 33.47 -35.26
N GLY A 488 19.69 34.30 -34.45
CA GLY A 488 18.60 33.85 -33.57
C GLY A 488 18.93 32.97 -32.35
N GLY A 489 20.19 32.71 -32.01
CA GLY A 489 20.55 32.04 -30.74
C GLY A 489 20.45 30.51 -30.72
N LYS A 490 20.00 29.83 -31.79
CA LYS A 490 20.01 28.35 -31.91
C LYS A 490 21.00 27.90 -32.99
N PHE A 491 21.97 27.04 -32.63
CA PHE A 491 22.91 26.50 -33.62
C PHE A 491 22.20 25.27 -34.08
N ILE A 492 21.46 25.39 -35.17
CA ILE A 492 20.86 24.25 -35.81
C ILE A 492 21.51 24.24 -37.18
N TYR A 493 22.15 23.12 -37.50
CA TYR A 493 22.50 22.80 -38.88
C TYR A 493 21.19 22.51 -39.64
N GLU A 494 20.30 23.49 -39.75
CA GLU A 494 19.04 23.35 -40.49
C GLU A 494 19.39 23.22 -41.96
N ASN A 495 19.28 22.01 -42.50
CA ASN A 495 19.27 21.65 -43.92
C ASN A 495 20.59 21.16 -44.55
N ASP A 496 21.61 20.76 -43.79
CA ASP A 496 22.76 20.05 -44.37
C ASP A 496 22.80 18.58 -43.96
N SER A 497 22.35 17.69 -44.86
CA SER A 497 22.31 16.24 -44.65
C SER A 497 23.68 15.60 -44.35
N THR A 498 24.79 16.32 -44.56
CA THR A 498 26.14 15.86 -44.25
C THR A 498 26.59 16.24 -42.83
N LYS A 499 25.77 16.95 -42.04
CA LYS A 499 26.13 17.44 -40.70
C LYS A 499 25.19 16.92 -39.61
N PRO A 500 25.69 16.67 -38.39
CA PRO A 500 24.87 16.12 -37.31
C PRO A 500 23.95 17.20 -36.73
N GLU A 501 22.64 17.07 -37.00
CA GLU A 501 21.59 17.97 -36.50
C GLU A 501 21.44 17.94 -34.96
N PHE A 502 21.90 16.86 -34.32
CA PHE A 502 21.81 16.62 -32.89
C PHE A 502 22.99 17.20 -32.07
N ILE A 503 23.80 18.09 -32.67
CA ILE A 503 24.89 18.80 -31.98
C ILE A 503 24.62 20.29 -31.92
N LYS A 504 24.75 20.88 -30.72
CA LYS A 504 24.65 22.32 -30.50
C LYS A 504 25.89 22.87 -29.80
N PHE A 505 26.22 24.12 -30.08
CA PHE A 505 27.17 24.84 -29.23
C PHE A 505 26.48 25.33 -27.96
N LYS A 506 27.09 25.00 -26.82
CA LYS A 506 26.58 25.24 -25.47
C LYS A 506 27.11 26.55 -24.91
N THR A 507 28.43 26.67 -24.81
CA THR A 507 29.08 27.76 -24.07
C THR A 507 30.55 27.91 -24.44
N LEU A 508 31.14 29.01 -23.95
CA LEU A 508 32.58 29.16 -23.81
C LEU A 508 32.98 28.95 -22.35
N SER A 509 34.17 28.42 -22.13
CA SER A 509 34.85 28.53 -20.84
C SER A 509 36.27 29.06 -21.04
N ASN A 510 36.66 30.04 -20.23
CA ASN A 510 38.04 30.53 -20.20
C ASN A 510 38.87 29.68 -19.23
N LYS A 511 39.94 29.08 -19.74
CA LYS A 511 40.98 28.50 -18.88
C LYS A 511 42.16 29.46 -18.89
N THR A 512 42.09 30.49 -18.05
CA THR A 512 43.23 31.37 -17.86
C THR A 512 44.26 30.67 -16.98
N THR A 513 45.45 30.41 -17.51
CA THR A 513 46.61 29.96 -16.71
C THR A 513 47.54 31.15 -16.48
N SER A 514 48.20 31.21 -15.33
CA SER A 514 49.11 32.30 -14.95
C SER A 514 50.25 32.52 -15.95
N LYS A 515 50.62 31.49 -16.73
CA LYS A 515 51.64 31.57 -17.78
C LYS A 515 51.15 32.33 -19.02
N LEU A 516 49.93 32.05 -19.49
CA LEU A 516 49.38 32.70 -20.68
C LEU A 516 49.15 34.22 -20.45
N GLU A 517 48.78 34.59 -19.21
CA GLU A 517 48.63 36.01 -18.82
C GLU A 517 49.92 36.81 -18.96
N GLN A 518 51.08 36.19 -18.71
CA GLN A 518 52.39 36.83 -18.83
C GLN A 518 52.82 37.02 -20.29
N GLU A 519 52.29 36.21 -21.20
CA GLU A 519 52.63 36.22 -22.63
C GLU A 519 51.62 37.01 -23.47
N GLY A 520 50.57 37.59 -22.86
CA GLY A 520 49.51 38.31 -23.59
C GLY A 520 48.58 37.39 -24.36
N LYS A 521 48.42 36.14 -23.89
CA LYS A 521 47.66 35.06 -24.53
C LYS A 521 46.51 34.60 -23.63
N VAL A 522 45.44 34.06 -24.21
CA VAL A 522 44.36 33.39 -23.47
C VAL A 522 43.89 32.14 -24.21
N LEU A 523 43.72 31.04 -23.48
CA LEU A 523 43.12 29.81 -24.00
C LEU A 523 41.60 29.83 -23.78
N ILE A 524 40.85 29.74 -24.88
CA ILE A 524 39.39 29.70 -24.89
C ILE A 524 38.91 28.32 -25.31
N SER A 525 38.09 27.70 -24.47
CA SER A 525 37.45 26.41 -24.74
C SER A 525 36.05 26.63 -25.29
N PHE A 526 35.80 26.18 -26.52
CA PHE A 526 34.50 26.16 -27.19
C PHE A 526 33.84 24.81 -26.94
N VAL A 527 32.70 24.83 -26.24
CA VAL A 527 32.00 23.61 -25.81
C VAL A 527 30.78 23.37 -26.69
N PHE A 528 30.81 22.25 -27.40
CA PHE A 528 29.69 21.65 -28.10
C PHE A 528 29.11 20.53 -27.24
N GLU A 529 27.82 20.27 -27.39
CA GLU A 529 27.15 19.17 -26.71
C GLU A 529 26.13 18.52 -27.62
N SER A 530 25.88 17.23 -27.37
CA SER A 530 24.68 16.57 -27.88
C SER A 530 23.44 17.26 -27.31
N TYR A 531 22.35 17.29 -28.08
CA TYR A 531 21.15 18.01 -27.65
C TYR A 531 20.54 17.48 -26.35
N ASP A 532 20.65 16.17 -26.11
CA ASP A 532 20.26 15.48 -24.87
C ASP A 532 21.20 15.78 -23.69
N GLY A 533 22.34 16.43 -23.94
CA GLY A 533 23.33 16.83 -22.93
C GLY A 533 24.23 15.70 -22.43
N ASN A 534 24.11 14.49 -22.99
CA ASN A 534 24.86 13.31 -22.55
C ASN A 534 26.35 13.37 -22.92
N TYR A 535 26.67 14.01 -24.05
CA TYR A 535 28.04 14.11 -24.55
C TYR A 535 28.44 15.57 -24.74
N SER A 536 29.71 15.86 -24.42
CA SER A 536 30.29 17.19 -24.60
C SER A 536 31.64 17.10 -25.28
N TYR A 537 31.87 18.00 -26.22
CA TYR A 537 33.06 18.05 -27.06
C TYR A 537 33.65 19.45 -26.99
N THR A 538 34.96 19.54 -26.77
CA THR A 538 35.63 20.82 -26.53
C THR A 538 36.71 21.06 -27.56
N LYS A 539 36.71 22.26 -28.17
CA LYS A 539 37.84 22.79 -28.95
C LYS A 539 38.51 23.90 -28.16
N GLU A 540 39.80 23.76 -27.89
CA GLU A 540 40.59 24.82 -27.26
C GLU A 540 41.35 25.60 -28.32
N VAL A 541 41.27 26.94 -28.26
CA VAL A 541 41.94 27.85 -29.18
C VAL A 541 42.62 28.96 -28.41
N GLU A 542 43.88 29.21 -28.77
CA GLU A 542 44.68 30.29 -28.21
C GLU A 542 44.41 31.59 -28.98
N TYR A 543 44.13 32.65 -28.24
CA TYR A 543 44.03 34.00 -28.77
C TYR A 543 45.20 34.84 -28.22
N GLU A 544 45.84 35.60 -29.10
CA GLU A 544 46.99 36.46 -28.80
C GLU A 544 46.61 37.95 -28.94
N GLY A 545 47.51 38.85 -28.55
CA GLY A 545 47.32 40.30 -28.71
C GLY A 545 46.74 41.01 -27.47
N PHE A 546 46.52 40.29 -26.37
CA PHE A 546 46.12 40.90 -25.11
C PHE A 546 47.31 41.63 -24.47
N LYS A 547 47.08 42.84 -23.95
CA LYS A 547 48.13 43.61 -23.27
C LYS A 547 48.59 42.89 -22.01
N ILE A 548 49.89 42.61 -21.92
CA ILE A 548 50.54 42.04 -20.72
C ILE A 548 50.29 42.99 -19.54
N PHE A 549 49.60 42.51 -18.51
CA PHE A 549 49.33 43.31 -17.32
C PHE A 549 50.55 43.27 -16.39
N SER A 550 51.46 44.23 -16.53
CA SER A 550 52.58 44.44 -15.61
C SER A 550 52.19 45.44 -14.52
N GLU A 551 52.22 45.01 -13.26
CA GLU A 551 51.97 45.89 -12.11
C GLU A 551 53.04 46.99 -11.97
N ALA A 552 54.28 46.69 -12.39
CA ALA A 552 55.38 47.66 -12.36
C ALA A 552 55.15 48.79 -13.38
N ASP A 553 54.72 48.44 -14.60
CA ASP A 553 54.48 49.43 -15.66
C ASP A 553 53.25 50.28 -15.35
N LEU A 554 52.20 49.68 -14.80
CA LEU A 554 51.01 50.41 -14.33
C LEU A 554 51.38 51.43 -13.24
N LYS A 555 52.23 51.04 -12.28
CA LYS A 555 52.72 51.93 -11.23
C LYS A 555 53.47 53.13 -11.84
N GLN A 556 54.43 52.86 -12.71
CA GLN A 556 55.25 53.91 -13.33
C GLN A 556 54.40 54.87 -14.18
N ASN A 557 53.50 54.34 -15.02
CA ASN A 557 52.62 55.15 -15.87
C ASN A 557 51.73 56.11 -15.06
N ILE A 558 51.16 55.65 -13.94
CA ILE A 558 50.35 56.52 -13.08
C ILE A 558 51.21 57.61 -12.43
N ILE A 559 52.42 57.28 -11.98
CA ILE A 559 53.36 58.26 -11.41
C ILE A 559 53.70 59.35 -12.43
N ASP A 560 54.05 58.95 -13.65
CA ASP A 560 54.42 59.89 -14.72
C ASP A 560 53.24 60.79 -15.11
N LYS A 561 52.02 60.24 -15.20
CA LYS A 561 50.79 61.01 -15.47
C LYS A 561 50.45 62.01 -14.36
N ILE A 562 50.74 61.67 -13.11
CA ILE A 562 50.58 62.61 -11.98
C ILE A 562 51.59 63.74 -12.09
N ALA A 563 52.87 63.42 -12.33
CA ALA A 563 53.93 64.41 -12.48
C ALA A 563 53.65 65.38 -13.65
N ASN A 564 53.13 64.86 -14.76
CA ASN A 564 52.78 65.62 -15.96
C ASN A 564 51.39 66.28 -15.92
N LYS A 565 50.63 66.12 -14.82
CA LYS A 565 49.24 66.62 -14.67
C LYS A 565 48.28 66.13 -15.77
N THR A 566 48.45 64.90 -16.24
CA THR A 566 47.63 64.26 -17.28
C THR A 566 46.78 63.10 -16.76
N ILE A 567 46.74 62.87 -15.45
CA ILE A 567 45.94 61.80 -14.80
C ILE A 567 44.41 62.02 -14.95
N PHE A 568 44.00 63.23 -15.33
CA PHE A 568 42.70 63.56 -15.88
C PHE A 568 42.84 64.74 -16.85
N THR A 569 41.86 64.93 -17.74
CA THR A 569 41.76 66.07 -18.64
C THR A 569 40.54 66.93 -18.29
N GLY A 570 40.55 68.21 -18.67
CA GLY A 570 39.51 69.18 -18.33
C GLY A 570 39.74 69.91 -17.00
N GLN A 571 38.72 70.60 -16.53
CA GLN A 571 38.73 71.35 -15.28
C GLN A 571 37.49 71.03 -14.47
N LEU A 572 37.68 70.69 -13.19
CA LEU A 572 36.56 70.42 -12.28
C LEU A 572 35.71 71.67 -12.09
N ASP A 573 34.39 71.48 -12.13
CA ASP A 573 33.45 72.56 -11.86
C ASP A 573 33.66 73.13 -10.45
N ALA A 574 33.63 74.46 -10.34
CA ALA A 574 33.83 75.15 -9.06
C ALA A 574 32.80 74.71 -7.99
N SER A 575 31.59 74.35 -8.40
CA SER A 575 30.55 73.80 -7.53
C SER A 575 30.93 72.43 -6.94
N VAL A 576 31.57 71.55 -7.72
CA VAL A 576 32.06 70.24 -7.27
C VAL A 576 33.20 70.43 -6.26
N ILE A 577 34.14 71.34 -6.53
CA ILE A 577 35.25 71.67 -5.61
C ILE A 577 34.70 72.19 -4.28
N ALA A 578 33.77 73.15 -4.32
CA ALA A 578 33.15 73.71 -3.12
C ALA A 578 32.40 72.62 -2.32
N GLU A 579 31.68 71.73 -3.00
CA GLU A 579 30.95 70.65 -2.38
C GLU A 579 31.88 69.64 -1.67
N ILE A 580 32.97 69.23 -2.34
CA ILE A 580 33.95 68.31 -1.74
C ILE A 580 34.62 68.96 -0.53
N LYS A 581 34.98 70.24 -0.62
CA LYS A 581 35.57 70.99 0.51
C LYS A 581 34.61 71.09 1.71
N ALA A 582 33.30 71.20 1.49
CA ALA A 582 32.31 71.22 2.57
C ALA A 582 32.27 69.91 3.39
N TYR A 583 32.69 68.77 2.82
CA TYR A 583 32.78 67.52 3.59
C TYR A 583 33.83 67.55 4.70
N LYS A 584 34.76 68.52 4.67
CA LYS A 584 35.75 68.73 5.74
C LYS A 584 35.09 69.02 7.09
N GLU A 585 33.92 69.67 7.11
CA GLU A 585 33.16 69.94 8.34
C GLU A 585 32.64 68.65 9.01
N ASN A 586 32.48 67.58 8.24
CA ASN A 586 32.09 66.26 8.72
C ASN A 586 33.31 65.37 9.10
N ALA A 587 34.53 65.88 9.00
CA ALA A 587 35.75 65.14 9.33
C ALA A 587 35.88 64.99 10.86
N LYS A 588 35.71 63.76 11.37
CA LYS A 588 35.92 63.47 12.80
C LYS A 588 37.39 63.71 13.17
N ASN A 589 37.62 64.54 14.19
CA ASN A 589 38.94 64.91 14.68
C ASN A 589 39.80 63.68 15.04
N GLY A 590 41.07 63.72 14.61
CA GLY A 590 42.13 62.81 15.02
C GLY A 590 42.72 62.02 13.86
N ILE A 591 43.69 62.60 13.15
CA ILE A 591 44.89 62.02 12.49
C ILE A 591 45.58 63.16 11.69
N ASP A 592 46.91 63.14 11.65
CA ASP A 592 47.79 64.03 10.89
C ASP A 592 47.43 64.02 9.39
N GLU A 593 47.25 65.23 8.83
CA GLU A 593 46.48 65.52 7.60
C GLU A 593 45.00 65.14 7.67
N LYS A 594 44.13 66.17 7.74
CA LYS A 594 42.67 66.00 7.76
C LYS A 594 42.19 65.47 6.40
N VAL A 595 42.13 64.14 6.25
CA VAL A 595 41.43 63.51 5.13
C VAL A 595 39.92 63.56 5.32
N PHE A 596 39.18 63.72 4.22
CA PHE A 596 37.72 63.81 4.22
C PHE A 596 37.13 63.30 2.91
N GLY A 597 35.81 63.13 2.91
CA GLY A 597 35.07 62.57 1.79
C GLY A 597 35.54 61.15 1.41
N TYR A 598 35.10 60.69 0.25
CA TYR A 598 35.30 59.32 -0.18
C TYR A 598 35.17 59.20 -1.68
N ILE A 599 36.01 58.38 -2.29
CA ILE A 599 36.05 58.12 -3.72
C ILE A 599 35.84 56.63 -3.95
N LYS A 600 34.92 56.30 -4.87
CA LYS A 600 34.52 54.92 -5.14
C LYS A 600 34.32 54.69 -6.64
N ASP A 601 34.72 53.53 -7.12
CA ASP A 601 34.37 53.05 -8.46
C ASP A 601 32.90 52.59 -8.55
N ASN A 602 32.24 52.90 -9.66
CA ASN A 602 30.89 52.46 -10.02
C ASN A 602 30.86 51.64 -11.32
N ASN A 603 31.88 50.81 -11.57
CA ASN A 603 32.09 50.00 -12.78
C ASN A 603 32.25 50.79 -14.11
N LYS A 604 31.74 52.02 -14.21
CA LYS A 604 31.82 52.88 -15.42
C LYS A 604 32.55 54.22 -15.18
N THR A 605 32.45 54.78 -13.98
CA THR A 605 33.05 56.08 -13.60
C THR A 605 33.54 56.04 -12.15
N ILE A 606 34.32 57.06 -11.77
CA ILE A 606 34.70 57.31 -10.37
C ILE A 606 33.69 58.29 -9.77
N GLN A 607 33.19 57.99 -8.57
CA GLN A 607 32.21 58.79 -7.84
C GLN A 607 32.75 59.30 -6.52
N TYR A 608 32.25 60.45 -6.06
CA TYR A 608 32.61 61.08 -4.80
C TYR A 608 31.42 61.26 -3.85
N GLY A 609 31.70 61.44 -2.56
CA GLY A 609 30.72 61.82 -1.55
C GLY A 609 31.30 61.86 -0.12
N PRO A 610 30.50 62.15 0.91
CA PRO A 610 30.99 62.36 2.28
C PRO A 610 31.40 61.07 3.00
N SER A 611 31.02 59.89 2.47
CA SER A 611 31.38 58.57 3.02
C SER A 611 31.18 57.48 1.98
N SER A 612 31.71 56.27 2.23
CA SER A 612 31.53 55.08 1.37
C SER A 612 30.10 54.80 0.91
N LYS A 613 29.11 54.93 1.80
CA LYS A 613 27.69 54.68 1.49
C LYS A 613 27.05 55.83 0.71
N LYS A 614 27.63 57.02 0.77
CA LYS A 614 27.10 58.27 0.19
C LYS A 614 27.91 58.76 -1.02
N ALA A 615 28.97 58.06 -1.41
CA ALA A 615 29.73 58.34 -2.63
C ALA A 615 28.93 57.86 -3.85
N LYS A 616 28.16 58.79 -4.43
CA LYS A 616 27.23 58.53 -5.55
C LYS A 616 27.23 59.65 -6.60
N LYS A 617 28.05 60.68 -6.41
CA LYS A 617 28.10 61.84 -7.31
C LYS A 617 29.25 61.68 -8.28
N ASP A 618 29.02 61.96 -9.56
CA ASP A 618 30.05 61.90 -10.58
C ASP A 618 30.88 63.18 -10.58
N PHE A 619 32.17 63.09 -10.90
CA PHE A 619 32.99 64.27 -11.17
C PHE A 619 32.60 64.87 -12.53
N THR A 620 32.04 66.07 -12.53
CA THR A 620 31.72 66.82 -13.75
C THR A 620 32.87 67.76 -14.14
N GLY A 621 33.01 68.03 -15.44
CA GLY A 621 34.05 68.91 -15.99
C GLY A 621 35.42 68.24 -16.26
N ILE A 622 35.62 66.99 -15.83
CA ILE A 622 36.84 66.22 -16.07
C ILE A 622 36.58 64.83 -16.66
N THR A 623 37.58 64.30 -17.36
CA THR A 623 37.66 62.90 -17.77
C THR A 623 38.89 62.25 -17.16
N TRP A 624 38.69 61.15 -16.43
CA TRP A 624 39.78 60.41 -15.77
C TRP A 624 40.56 59.55 -16.74
N ASP A 625 41.87 59.41 -16.49
CA ASP A 625 42.71 58.46 -17.19
C ASP A 625 42.27 57.00 -16.93
N GLU A 626 42.26 56.18 -17.98
CA GLU A 626 41.80 54.80 -17.90
C GLU A 626 42.68 53.92 -17.02
N ASP A 627 44.00 54.10 -17.04
CA ASP A 627 44.92 53.33 -16.19
C ASP A 627 44.67 53.65 -14.72
N PHE A 628 44.36 54.92 -14.40
CA PHE A 628 44.00 55.34 -13.06
C PHE A 628 42.67 54.71 -12.59
N ILE A 629 41.61 54.75 -13.42
CA ILE A 629 40.34 54.07 -13.12
C ILE A 629 40.60 52.57 -12.89
N GLN A 630 41.42 51.95 -13.73
CA GLN A 630 41.71 50.53 -13.67
C GLN A 630 42.52 50.17 -12.42
N ALA A 631 43.45 51.01 -11.99
CA ALA A 631 44.19 50.82 -10.74
C ALA A 631 43.28 50.87 -9.50
N ILE A 632 42.25 51.73 -9.50
CA ILE A 632 41.21 51.74 -8.45
C ILE A 632 40.40 50.44 -8.49
N LYS A 633 39.90 50.04 -9.67
CA LYS A 633 39.09 48.81 -9.87
C LYS A 633 39.82 47.55 -9.45
N THR A 634 41.09 47.44 -9.81
CA THR A 634 41.95 46.28 -9.52
C THR A 634 42.54 46.32 -8.11
N LYS A 635 42.31 47.40 -7.35
CA LYS A 635 42.85 47.62 -6.00
C LYS A 635 44.38 47.62 -5.97
N LYS A 636 44.99 48.04 -7.07
CA LYS A 636 46.45 48.27 -7.15
C LYS A 636 46.83 49.61 -6.54
N ILE A 637 45.88 50.52 -6.38
CA ILE A 637 45.99 51.67 -5.48
C ILE A 637 45.00 51.57 -4.32
N VAL A 638 45.46 52.02 -3.16
CA VAL A 638 44.79 51.89 -1.88
C VAL A 638 44.88 53.18 -1.08
N ARG A 639 44.12 53.27 0.01
CA ARG A 639 44.12 54.40 0.93
C ARG A 639 45.52 54.66 1.51
N ALA A 640 45.93 55.94 1.55
CA ALA A 640 47.23 56.35 2.08
C ALA A 640 47.37 56.28 3.60
N PHE A 641 46.34 56.67 4.37
CA PHE A 641 46.46 56.84 5.83
C PHE A 641 45.65 55.81 6.62
N LYS A 642 46.22 55.32 7.74
CA LYS A 642 45.55 54.38 8.66
C LYS A 642 44.56 55.12 9.55
N LYS A 643 43.40 54.52 9.83
CA LYS A 643 42.40 55.06 10.76
C LYS A 643 42.40 54.28 12.07
N GLY A 644 42.84 54.90 13.17
CA GLY A 644 42.76 54.34 14.53
C GLY A 644 43.49 53.00 14.69
N GLY A 645 44.70 52.87 14.16
CA GLY A 645 45.51 51.64 14.29
C GLY A 645 45.01 50.43 13.47
N GLN A 646 43.83 50.50 12.84
CA GLN A 646 43.29 49.45 11.97
C GLN A 646 43.36 49.85 10.49
N GLN A 647 43.69 48.89 9.62
CA GLN A 647 43.47 49.01 8.17
C GLN A 647 41.95 48.94 7.89
N ALA A 648 41.20 50.00 8.22
CA ALA A 648 39.80 50.10 7.86
C ALA A 648 39.65 50.20 6.34
N ASN A 649 39.05 49.17 5.74
CA ASN A 649 38.53 49.05 4.37
C ASN A 649 39.46 49.61 3.26
N ARG A 650 40.35 48.76 2.71
CA ARG A 650 41.29 49.06 1.59
C ARG A 650 40.66 49.60 0.29
N LYS A 651 39.34 49.80 0.25
CA LYS A 651 38.54 49.96 -0.97
C LYS A 651 38.30 51.41 -1.39
N ALA A 652 38.94 52.40 -0.77
CA ALA A 652 38.63 53.79 -1.11
C ALA A 652 39.75 54.78 -0.92
N LEU A 653 39.77 55.71 -1.87
CA LEU A 653 40.60 56.89 -1.83
C LEU A 653 39.85 58.02 -1.14
N GLU A 654 40.59 58.95 -0.58
CA GLU A 654 40.05 60.06 0.19
C GLU A 654 40.63 61.38 -0.34
N PHE A 655 39.97 62.47 0.02
CA PHE A 655 40.47 63.81 -0.27
C PHE A 655 41.31 64.33 0.88
N THR A 656 42.29 65.16 0.57
CA THR A 656 43.07 65.93 1.55
C THR A 656 43.24 67.36 1.05
N LEU A 657 43.58 68.28 1.95
CA LEU A 657 44.05 69.61 1.59
C LEU A 657 45.55 69.66 1.81
N LYS A 658 46.30 69.75 0.71
CA LYS A 658 47.76 69.93 0.72
C LYS A 658 48.07 71.30 0.15
N ASP A 659 48.78 72.12 0.91
CA ASP A 659 49.08 73.53 0.56
C ASP A 659 47.83 74.35 0.22
N GLY A 660 46.72 74.08 0.91
CA GLY A 660 45.43 74.76 0.69
C GLY A 660 44.65 74.26 -0.54
N LYS A 661 45.24 73.39 -1.37
CA LYS A 661 44.62 72.81 -2.56
C LYS A 661 44.03 71.42 -2.31
N LEU A 662 42.90 71.13 -2.94
CA LEU A 662 42.19 69.86 -2.88
C LEU A 662 42.96 68.80 -3.67
N ASN A 663 43.26 67.68 -3.00
CA ASN A 663 43.99 66.57 -3.57
C ASN A 663 43.28 65.24 -3.30
N ILE A 664 43.42 64.26 -4.18
CA ILE A 664 43.17 62.84 -3.89
C ILE A 664 44.48 62.24 -3.39
N VAL A 665 44.43 61.48 -2.31
CA VAL A 665 45.62 60.82 -1.75
C VAL A 665 45.48 59.30 -1.75
N PHE A 666 46.53 58.61 -2.21
CA PHE A 666 46.56 57.15 -2.31
C PHE A 666 47.99 56.59 -2.19
N MET A 667 48.13 55.27 -2.08
CA MET A 667 49.39 54.52 -2.16
C MET A 667 49.22 53.34 -3.12
N PHE A 668 50.31 52.79 -3.64
CA PHE A 668 50.23 51.54 -4.40
C PHE A 668 50.17 50.34 -3.44
N GLU A 669 49.44 49.28 -3.78
CA GLU A 669 49.33 48.09 -2.91
C GLU A 669 50.68 47.36 -2.81
N SER A 670 51.50 47.41 -3.86
CA SER A 670 52.88 46.92 -3.88
C SER A 670 53.85 47.77 -3.05
N ASP A 671 53.50 49.02 -2.72
CA ASP A 671 54.33 49.97 -2.00
C ASP A 671 53.49 50.89 -1.11
N LYS A 672 53.28 50.43 0.13
CA LYS A 672 52.42 51.06 1.14
C LYS A 672 53.17 52.06 2.03
N THR A 673 54.28 52.59 1.55
CA THR A 673 55.14 53.51 2.31
C THR A 673 55.08 54.94 1.79
N THR A 674 54.82 55.11 0.49
CA THR A 674 54.89 56.42 -0.18
C THR A 674 53.49 56.89 -0.63
N PRO A 675 52.93 57.96 -0.03
CA PRO A 675 51.68 58.55 -0.49
C PRO A 675 51.86 59.40 -1.76
N TYR A 676 50.95 59.22 -2.71
CA TYR A 676 50.84 59.98 -3.96
C TYR A 676 49.62 60.89 -3.92
N TYR A 677 49.73 62.06 -4.55
CA TYR A 677 48.74 63.12 -4.50
C TYR A 677 48.34 63.54 -5.92
N ILE A 678 47.04 63.59 -6.18
CA ILE A 678 46.47 64.15 -7.41
C ILE A 678 45.80 65.47 -7.06
N GLN A 679 46.40 66.58 -7.48
CA GLN A 679 45.83 67.91 -7.28
C GLN A 679 44.63 68.11 -8.22
N LEU A 680 43.48 68.47 -7.64
CA LEU A 680 42.22 68.65 -8.36
C LEU A 680 41.94 70.11 -8.72
N GLU A 681 42.61 71.05 -8.06
CA GLU A 681 42.53 72.49 -8.33
C GLU A 681 43.76 72.93 -9.10
N GLN A 682 43.63 73.27 -10.38
CA GLN A 682 44.78 73.74 -11.17
C GLN A 682 45.27 75.10 -10.68
#